data_AF-S7QJP1-F1
#
_entry.id   AF-S7QJP1-F1
#
_cell.length_a   1.000
_cell.length_b   1.000
_cell.length_c   1.000
_cell.angle_alpha   90.00
_cell.angle_beta   90.00
_cell.angle_gamma   90.00
#
_symmetry.space_group_name_H-M   'P 1'
#
loop_
_entity.id
_entity.type
_entity.pdbx_description
1 polymer ?
#
loop_
_entity_poly.entity_id
_entity_poly.type
_entity_poly.pdbx_seq_one_letter_code
_entity_poly.pdbx_strand_id
1 'polypeptide(L)'
;PMSASGVSTPVSATSTLRGASPSPLKNAVLDQVLKLKTSSIPASNIIESIASRATSSSTVFIYDLAEQVGFGALTKSWACTGSANVVSLQTRSGAGLSLVGRLSQGLGSSKDSVRSGTLTAYTTPSGLASMAQALSYLPKPTANGRLVIQVPAVTPVGESFTFSPTLAPFAPCIRLLPESFTVLLSATPQEAVDLAAISYKLQSSHVIHIFDHHSSAREVGSASAPNVSLDGKVDGSVQDALKEAGYDFFDYAGDKDAHTVVVLLNGPLALAAKALASRISGLGVVVVRVLRPWNEDALREVIPISVKKVHVLDDVPTETSQGSVYVDVFASLLDPANPGPSVHSHRVTPTKLEQFLSRPSSFAAVLSALVPGNVQAPILESSGVKKLLLFSSPGSPLQALPQTIEDTFLTSRALAARRLTDHDAFSKPGGITVDRIILSSKDTEQPYLPVPILLPINAEGTGEADFVAILDQTLLKTHDALKNAKRGSEVLVVTSWAPTELASNLAPEVAALVADRELHFCTINARELSEELVKEDEQARNDVESVISYLAFLRLYLGKAANEHAVRKVARAVVGDSVRGIELSVISERAWDSLVEVDLSSHNPAAESSKGSAVRSFSFNAIAVETDDGETVVNGSGLGSWHDAAKHIIFPSAFTPQFEASSDPYPQNPALRPEIPDRTYLVTCTVNRRLTPKEYDRNVFHLEFDTSGTGLTYAIGEALGVHGWNDDEEVMDFCRWYGVDPNRLITIPVPNADGKMHTRTVFQALQQQIDLFGKPPKSFYTDLAEYATKQTEKMSLQFIGSAEGSSTFKKLAEKDTIHFADVLRMYPSARPGIEVLCELIGDIKPRHYSIASSQAVVGDRVDLLVVSVEWVTPSGSPRYGQCTRYLAGLKPGQKVTVSIKPSVMKLPPDNMQPLIMAGLGTGAAPFRAFLQYRAWVASQGIPIGPIYYYFGSRHQSQEYLYGEEIEAFILDKTITKAGLAFSRDGPQKVYIQHKMLEDAEALARMLREENGVFYLCGPTWPVPDVYNALVDALVKYNGMDAKSAGDFLEGLKEEERYVLEVCCIISWPCNF
;
A
#
# COMPACT_ATOMS: atom_id res chain seq x y z
N PRO A 1 -9.79 37.83 -56.25
CA PRO A 1 -10.01 36.50 -56.87
C PRO A 1 -9.42 35.40 -55.95
N MET A 2 -10.18 34.83 -55.01
CA MET A 2 -11.04 33.65 -55.23
C MET A 2 -10.32 32.61 -56.11
N SER A 3 -9.94 31.44 -55.60
CA SER A 3 -10.88 30.31 -55.48
C SER A 3 -10.37 29.15 -54.60
N ALA A 4 -11.31 28.68 -53.77
CA ALA A 4 -11.51 27.38 -53.14
C ALA A 4 -10.62 26.16 -53.50
N SER A 5 -10.31 25.38 -52.46
CA SER A 5 -10.37 23.91 -52.51
C SER A 5 -10.86 23.35 -51.18
N GLY A 6 -12.15 23.03 -51.10
CA GLY A 6 -12.67 22.03 -50.17
C GLY A 6 -13.29 20.91 -50.99
N VAL A 7 -12.92 19.65 -50.73
CA VAL A 7 -13.78 18.48 -50.90
C VAL A 7 -13.32 17.40 -49.90
N SER A 8 -14.34 16.84 -49.26
CA SER A 8 -14.43 15.76 -48.27
C SER A 8 -13.70 14.45 -48.58
N THR A 9 -13.43 13.68 -47.53
CA THR A 9 -13.33 12.20 -47.53
C THR A 9 -13.58 11.66 -46.11
N PRO A 10 -14.01 10.40 -45.93
CA PRO A 10 -15.42 10.04 -45.80
C PRO A 10 -15.83 9.57 -44.40
N VAL A 11 -17.14 9.57 -44.19
CA VAL A 11 -17.86 8.97 -43.07
C VAL A 11 -17.60 7.45 -43.09
N SER A 12 -16.89 6.92 -42.10
CA SER A 12 -16.98 5.49 -41.77
C SER A 12 -17.86 5.37 -40.53
N ALA A 13 -19.12 5.05 -40.77
CA ALA A 13 -20.01 4.51 -39.75
C ALA A 13 -19.61 3.05 -39.53
N THR A 14 -19.18 2.73 -38.31
CA THR A 14 -19.28 1.37 -37.79
C THR A 14 -19.74 1.47 -36.35
N SER A 15 -21.07 1.55 -36.21
CA SER A 15 -21.76 1.31 -34.97
C SER A 15 -21.56 -0.15 -34.56
N THR A 16 -20.83 -0.39 -33.47
CA THR A 16 -21.05 -1.57 -32.64
C THR A 16 -21.24 -1.09 -31.21
N LEU A 17 -22.45 -1.37 -30.73
CA LEU A 17 -23.07 -0.88 -29.51
C LEU A 17 -22.30 -1.38 -28.28
N ARG A 18 -21.64 -0.47 -27.56
CA ARG A 18 -21.31 -0.68 -26.15
C ARG A 18 -22.60 -0.47 -25.36
N GLY A 19 -23.03 -1.51 -24.62
CA GLY A 19 -24.07 -1.39 -23.61
C GLY A 19 -23.65 -0.31 -22.62
N ALA A 20 -24.54 0.65 -22.40
CA ALA A 20 -24.30 1.84 -21.62
C ALA A 20 -24.08 1.47 -20.14
N SER A 21 -22.84 1.61 -19.68
CA SER A 21 -22.61 2.22 -18.37
C SER A 21 -22.66 3.73 -18.60
N PRO A 22 -23.44 4.53 -17.86
CA PRO A 22 -23.48 5.97 -18.08
C PRO A 22 -22.10 6.54 -17.74
N SER A 23 -21.32 6.89 -18.77
CA SER A 23 -20.17 7.78 -18.61
C SER A 23 -20.67 9.06 -17.94
N PRO A 24 -20.10 9.55 -16.83
CA PRO A 24 -20.46 10.86 -16.36
C PRO A 24 -19.86 11.88 -17.33
N LEU A 25 -20.74 12.49 -18.11
CA LEU A 25 -20.63 13.90 -18.51
C LEU A 25 -19.80 14.26 -19.74
N LYS A 26 -20.26 13.85 -20.94
CA LYS A 26 -19.93 14.56 -22.19
C LYS A 26 -20.78 15.83 -22.37
N ASN A 27 -20.15 17.00 -22.39
CA ASN A 27 -20.50 18.36 -22.88
C ASN A 27 -21.96 18.88 -22.95
N ALA A 28 -22.94 18.09 -23.37
CA ALA A 28 -24.35 18.52 -23.43
C ALA A 28 -25.06 18.41 -22.07
N VAL A 29 -24.36 17.91 -21.04
CA VAL A 29 -24.98 17.36 -19.84
C VAL A 29 -24.79 18.23 -18.59
N LEU A 30 -23.94 19.28 -18.58
CA LEU A 30 -23.75 20.13 -17.38
C LEU A 30 -25.08 20.78 -16.90
N ASP A 31 -25.89 21.29 -17.83
CA ASP A 31 -27.24 21.80 -17.54
C ASP A 31 -28.28 20.67 -17.38
N GLN A 32 -28.02 19.46 -17.92
CA GLN A 32 -28.90 18.31 -17.72
C GLN A 32 -28.68 17.65 -16.36
N VAL A 33 -27.46 17.58 -15.80
CA VAL A 33 -27.16 17.08 -14.44
C VAL A 33 -27.91 17.87 -13.41
N LEU A 34 -27.89 19.20 -13.51
CA LEU A 34 -28.59 20.06 -12.57
C LEU A 34 -30.12 19.96 -12.71
N LYS A 35 -30.63 19.58 -13.89
CA LYS A 35 -32.06 19.32 -14.13
C LYS A 35 -32.47 17.89 -13.78
N LEU A 36 -31.53 16.95 -13.76
CA LEU A 36 -31.74 15.54 -13.48
C LEU A 36 -31.57 15.33 -11.97
N LYS A 37 -32.70 15.08 -11.28
CA LYS A 37 -32.71 14.50 -9.92
C LYS A 37 -32.20 13.05 -9.96
N THR A 38 -30.95 12.86 -10.34
CA THR A 38 -30.31 11.55 -10.45
C THR A 38 -29.75 11.18 -9.10
N SER A 39 -30.22 10.07 -8.56
CA SER A 39 -29.69 9.49 -7.32
C SER A 39 -28.29 8.93 -7.49
N SER A 40 -27.74 8.85 -8.71
CA SER A 40 -26.44 8.25 -9.04
C SER A 40 -25.26 9.23 -9.01
N ILE A 41 -25.49 10.52 -8.73
CA ILE A 41 -24.44 11.55 -8.75
C ILE A 41 -24.20 12.05 -7.31
N PRO A 42 -22.97 12.00 -6.79
CA PRO A 42 -22.65 12.51 -5.46
C PRO A 42 -22.67 14.04 -5.43
N ALA A 43 -22.95 14.61 -4.26
CA ALA A 43 -23.04 16.07 -4.07
C ALA A 43 -21.73 16.80 -4.43
N SER A 44 -20.56 16.19 -4.20
CA SER A 44 -19.26 16.77 -4.59
C SER A 44 -19.18 17.08 -6.09
N ASN A 45 -19.71 16.19 -6.94
CA ASN A 45 -19.69 16.37 -8.40
C ASN A 45 -20.63 17.53 -8.80
N ILE A 46 -21.73 17.70 -8.08
CA ILE A 46 -22.66 18.82 -8.29
C ILE A 46 -22.00 20.14 -7.86
N ILE A 47 -21.24 20.16 -6.75
CA ILE A 47 -20.49 21.34 -6.31
C ILE A 47 -19.45 21.74 -7.37
N GLU A 48 -18.67 20.79 -7.90
CA GLU A 48 -17.75 21.04 -9.01
C GLU A 48 -18.48 21.56 -10.26
N SER A 49 -19.66 21.00 -10.56
CA SER A 49 -20.48 21.44 -11.69
C SER A 49 -20.94 22.90 -11.52
N ILE A 50 -21.42 23.27 -10.32
CA ILE A 50 -21.83 24.65 -10.01
C ILE A 50 -20.63 25.59 -10.15
N ALA A 51 -19.48 25.20 -9.60
CA ALA A 51 -18.27 26.01 -9.56
C ALA A 51 -17.58 26.20 -10.91
N SER A 52 -17.62 25.19 -11.78
CA SER A 52 -16.97 25.20 -13.10
C SER A 52 -17.71 25.99 -14.18
N ARG A 53 -18.98 26.35 -13.97
CA ARG A 53 -19.77 27.16 -14.93
C ARG A 53 -19.14 28.53 -15.18
N ALA A 54 -19.08 28.97 -16.44
CA ALA A 54 -18.63 30.31 -16.81
C ALA A 54 -19.51 31.45 -16.22
N THR A 55 -20.78 31.13 -15.91
CA THR A 55 -21.71 32.02 -15.20
C THR A 55 -21.42 32.13 -13.70
N SER A 56 -20.78 31.12 -13.11
CA SER A 56 -20.43 31.10 -11.68
C SER A 56 -19.02 31.63 -11.45
N SER A 57 -18.05 31.20 -12.26
CA SER A 57 -16.62 31.49 -12.11
C SER A 57 -15.99 31.96 -13.43
N SER A 58 -15.09 32.94 -13.35
CA SER A 58 -14.22 33.31 -14.48
C SER A 58 -13.03 32.37 -14.60
N THR A 59 -12.40 32.02 -13.47
CA THR A 59 -11.26 31.12 -13.37
C THR A 59 -11.35 30.30 -12.09
N VAL A 60 -11.02 29.02 -12.19
CA VAL A 60 -10.96 28.05 -11.09
C VAL A 60 -9.51 27.67 -10.84
N PHE A 61 -9.01 27.94 -9.63
CA PHE A 61 -7.68 27.54 -9.17
C PHE A 61 -7.77 26.23 -8.40
N ILE A 62 -7.10 25.19 -8.87
CA ILE A 62 -7.13 23.87 -8.25
C ILE A 62 -5.79 23.63 -7.60
N TYR A 63 -5.78 23.55 -6.27
CA TYR A 63 -4.56 23.21 -5.52
C TYR A 63 -4.38 21.68 -5.47
N ASP A 64 -3.14 21.23 -5.59
CA ASP A 64 -2.75 19.81 -5.54
C ASP A 64 -3.37 18.99 -4.40
N LEU A 65 -3.47 19.54 -3.17
CA LEU A 65 -4.09 18.81 -2.05
C LEU A 65 -5.59 18.54 -2.28
N ALA A 66 -6.32 19.42 -2.97
CA ALA A 66 -7.72 19.15 -3.32
C ALA A 66 -7.84 18.05 -4.37
N GLU A 67 -6.93 18.07 -5.36
CA GLU A 67 -6.87 17.04 -6.38
C GLU A 67 -6.51 15.67 -5.79
N GLN A 68 -5.58 15.61 -4.85
CA GLN A 68 -5.19 14.39 -4.13
C GLN A 68 -6.37 13.75 -3.38
N VAL A 69 -7.29 14.55 -2.86
CA VAL A 69 -8.49 14.05 -2.16
C VAL A 69 -9.69 13.90 -3.09
N GLY A 70 -9.47 13.88 -4.41
CA GLY A 70 -10.49 13.58 -5.41
C GLY A 70 -11.43 14.73 -5.77
N PHE A 71 -11.03 15.98 -5.53
CA PHE A 71 -11.84 17.16 -5.83
C PHE A 71 -11.14 18.10 -6.81
N GLY A 72 -11.74 18.32 -7.99
CA GLY A 72 -11.25 19.21 -9.04
C GLY A 72 -10.94 18.53 -10.37
N ALA A 73 -10.85 17.21 -10.40
CA ALA A 73 -10.52 16.47 -11.62
C ALA A 73 -11.60 16.61 -12.70
N LEU A 74 -12.88 16.58 -12.31
CA LEU A 74 -14.01 16.83 -13.23
C LEU A 74 -13.97 18.27 -13.75
N THR A 75 -13.67 19.24 -12.90
CA THR A 75 -13.49 20.62 -13.34
C THR A 75 -12.36 20.75 -14.38
N LYS A 76 -11.26 19.99 -14.25
CA LYS A 76 -10.21 19.94 -15.26
C LYS A 76 -10.69 19.32 -16.57
N SER A 77 -11.43 18.21 -16.52
CA SER A 77 -11.92 17.56 -17.74
C SER A 77 -12.90 18.45 -18.51
N TRP A 78 -13.78 19.16 -17.80
CA TRP A 78 -14.71 20.12 -18.41
C TRP A 78 -14.07 21.41 -18.92
N ALA A 79 -12.82 21.73 -18.53
CA ALA A 79 -12.12 22.95 -18.99
C ALA A 79 -11.98 23.01 -20.51
N CYS A 80 -11.86 21.84 -21.17
CA CYS A 80 -11.68 21.71 -22.60
C CYS A 80 -12.94 22.02 -23.42
N THR A 81 -14.09 22.24 -22.77
CA THR A 81 -15.40 22.09 -23.42
C THR A 81 -16.36 23.28 -23.24
N GLY A 82 -15.82 24.44 -22.87
CA GLY A 82 -16.56 25.71 -22.78
C GLY A 82 -16.89 26.17 -21.36
N SER A 83 -16.33 25.51 -20.33
CA SER A 83 -16.44 25.91 -18.92
C SER A 83 -15.43 27.00 -18.53
N ALA A 84 -15.36 27.36 -17.24
CA ALA A 84 -14.42 28.35 -16.71
C ALA A 84 -12.95 27.96 -16.96
N ASN A 85 -12.05 28.95 -17.05
CA ASN A 85 -10.62 28.64 -17.19
C ASN A 85 -10.10 27.94 -15.93
N VAL A 86 -9.26 26.93 -16.08
CA VAL A 86 -8.69 26.19 -14.94
C VAL A 86 -7.19 26.45 -14.82
N VAL A 87 -6.72 26.66 -13.59
CA VAL A 87 -5.30 26.86 -13.27
C VAL A 87 -4.92 25.90 -12.15
N SER A 88 -3.98 25.00 -12.41
CA SER A 88 -3.46 24.08 -11.37
C SER A 88 -2.33 24.77 -10.61
N LEU A 89 -2.36 24.66 -9.27
CA LEU A 89 -1.37 25.25 -8.36
C LEU A 89 -0.91 24.22 -7.32
N GLN A 90 0.25 24.47 -6.72
CA GLN A 90 0.76 23.67 -5.61
C GLN A 90 0.46 24.34 -4.27
N THR A 91 0.14 23.53 -3.28
CA THR A 91 -0.07 23.99 -1.91
C THR A 91 1.27 24.23 -1.25
N ARG A 92 1.49 25.46 -0.81
CA ARG A 92 2.68 25.89 -0.05
C ARG A 92 2.36 27.14 0.75
N SER A 93 3.22 27.50 1.69
CA SER A 93 3.12 28.79 2.38
C SER A 93 3.10 29.92 1.35
N GLY A 94 2.09 30.79 1.43
CA GLY A 94 1.90 31.89 0.48
C GLY A 94 1.22 31.51 -0.83
N ALA A 95 0.71 30.28 -0.98
CA ALA A 95 -0.10 29.84 -2.12
C ALA A 95 -1.24 30.83 -2.48
N GLY A 96 -1.87 31.44 -1.48
CA GLY A 96 -2.94 32.42 -1.66
C GLY A 96 -2.50 33.74 -2.31
N LEU A 97 -1.20 34.04 -2.42
CA LEU A 97 -0.71 35.26 -3.08
C LEU A 97 -1.07 35.31 -4.57
N SER A 98 -1.18 34.16 -5.22
CA SER A 98 -1.64 34.08 -6.62
C SER A 98 -3.08 34.58 -6.76
N LEU A 99 -3.95 34.25 -5.79
CA LEU A 99 -5.34 34.72 -5.74
C LEU A 99 -5.39 36.23 -5.48
N VAL A 100 -4.58 36.72 -4.54
CA VAL A 100 -4.45 38.16 -4.23
C VAL A 100 -4.00 38.94 -5.46
N GLY A 101 -2.95 38.48 -6.15
CA GLY A 101 -2.44 39.12 -7.36
C GLY A 101 -3.48 39.16 -8.47
N ARG A 102 -4.22 38.06 -8.69
CA ARG A 102 -5.24 37.99 -9.74
C ARG A 102 -6.44 38.91 -9.46
N LEU A 103 -6.90 38.98 -8.22
CA LEU A 103 -7.97 39.90 -7.82
C LEU A 103 -7.52 41.37 -7.90
N SER A 104 -6.26 41.65 -7.57
CA SER A 104 -5.71 43.01 -7.58
C SER A 104 -5.48 43.59 -8.99
N GLN A 105 -5.26 42.74 -10.00
CA GLN A 105 -5.09 43.17 -11.40
C GLN A 105 -6.39 43.68 -12.05
N GLY A 106 -7.55 43.44 -11.42
CA GLY A 106 -8.87 43.73 -11.98
C GLY A 106 -9.26 42.74 -13.08
N LEU A 107 -10.48 42.21 -13.04
CA LEU A 107 -11.03 41.26 -14.02
C LEU A 107 -11.45 41.92 -15.36
N GLY A 108 -10.94 43.12 -15.66
CA GLY A 108 -11.42 44.03 -16.69
C GLY A 108 -10.70 43.99 -18.05
N SER A 109 -10.02 42.90 -18.42
CA SER A 109 -9.52 42.75 -19.80
C SER A 109 -10.66 42.41 -20.75
N SER A 110 -10.62 42.90 -22.00
CA SER A 110 -11.70 42.80 -23.00
C SER A 110 -12.13 41.38 -23.39
N LYS A 111 -11.42 40.33 -22.94
CA LYS A 111 -11.83 38.91 -23.09
C LYS A 111 -12.65 38.35 -21.92
N ASP A 112 -12.60 38.98 -20.74
CA ASP A 112 -13.25 38.49 -19.51
C ASP A 112 -14.59 39.20 -19.20
N SER A 113 -14.96 40.23 -19.97
CA SER A 113 -16.20 41.01 -19.77
C SER A 113 -17.51 40.22 -20.00
N VAL A 114 -17.42 38.98 -20.46
CA VAL A 114 -18.57 38.06 -20.66
C VAL A 114 -18.69 37.05 -19.50
N ARG A 115 -17.70 36.94 -18.60
CA ARG A 115 -17.60 35.92 -17.56
C ARG A 115 -17.86 36.50 -16.16
N SER A 116 -18.34 35.68 -15.23
CA SER A 116 -18.57 36.07 -13.82
C SER A 116 -17.30 36.66 -13.20
N GLY A 117 -17.40 37.83 -12.55
CA GLY A 117 -16.29 38.45 -11.80
C GLY A 117 -15.86 37.71 -10.52
N THR A 118 -16.17 36.41 -10.41
CA THR A 118 -15.83 35.54 -9.28
C THR A 118 -14.63 34.67 -9.65
N LEU A 119 -13.59 34.68 -8.81
CA LEU A 119 -12.55 33.66 -8.81
C LEU A 119 -12.96 32.52 -7.89
N THR A 120 -12.70 31.28 -8.31
CA THR A 120 -12.93 30.10 -7.47
C THR A 120 -11.61 29.42 -7.14
N ALA A 121 -11.45 28.91 -5.93
CA ALA A 121 -10.31 28.07 -5.54
C ALA A 121 -10.78 26.78 -4.86
N TYR A 122 -10.10 25.66 -5.14
CA TYR A 122 -10.32 24.36 -4.48
C TYR A 122 -9.12 24.00 -3.62
N THR A 123 -9.33 23.72 -2.34
CA THR A 123 -8.25 23.35 -1.41
C THR A 123 -8.78 22.53 -0.22
N THR A 124 -7.92 21.92 0.58
CA THR A 124 -8.32 21.20 1.80
C THR A 124 -8.17 22.10 3.04
N PRO A 125 -8.63 21.71 4.24
CA PRO A 125 -8.38 22.47 5.47
C PRO A 125 -6.90 22.80 5.70
N SER A 126 -5.99 21.86 5.41
CA SER A 126 -4.54 22.07 5.49
C SER A 126 -4.03 23.09 4.45
N GLY A 127 -4.55 23.04 3.22
CA GLY A 127 -4.21 24.01 2.20
C GLY A 127 -4.76 25.41 2.51
N LEU A 128 -5.98 25.49 3.04
CA LEU A 128 -6.58 26.74 3.49
C LEU A 128 -5.76 27.37 4.63
N ALA A 129 -5.30 26.57 5.60
CA ALA A 129 -4.40 27.03 6.65
C ALA A 129 -3.10 27.65 6.07
N SER A 130 -2.52 27.00 5.06
CA SER A 130 -1.32 27.49 4.35
C SER A 130 -1.55 28.81 3.59
N MET A 131 -2.80 29.11 3.25
CA MET A 131 -3.20 30.34 2.55
C MET A 131 -3.68 31.45 3.48
N ALA A 132 -4.05 31.15 4.72
CA ALA A 132 -4.77 32.07 5.61
C ALA A 132 -4.10 33.45 5.74
N GLN A 133 -2.77 33.49 5.91
CA GLN A 133 -2.03 34.75 5.98
C GLN A 133 -2.13 35.57 4.68
N ALA A 134 -2.07 34.92 3.52
CA ALA A 134 -2.20 35.60 2.23
C ALA A 134 -3.62 36.14 2.01
N LEU A 135 -4.66 35.43 2.49
CA LEU A 135 -6.05 35.86 2.38
C LEU A 135 -6.33 37.17 3.13
N SER A 136 -5.53 37.51 4.15
CA SER A 136 -5.64 38.80 4.86
C SER A 136 -5.35 40.02 3.98
N TYR A 137 -4.63 39.84 2.86
CA TYR A 137 -4.29 40.91 1.92
C TYR A 137 -5.28 41.06 0.77
N LEU A 138 -6.39 40.31 0.76
CA LEU A 138 -7.37 40.41 -0.30
C LEU A 138 -8.08 41.78 -0.29
N PRO A 139 -8.34 42.37 -1.48
CA PRO A 139 -9.13 43.58 -1.57
C PRO A 139 -10.58 43.29 -1.15
N LYS A 140 -11.33 44.32 -0.75
CA LYS A 140 -12.75 44.16 -0.42
C LYS A 140 -13.53 43.57 -1.61
N PRO A 141 -14.51 42.69 -1.37
CA PRO A 141 -15.29 42.05 -2.42
C PRO A 141 -16.13 43.09 -3.17
N THR A 142 -16.23 42.92 -4.48
CA THR A 142 -17.07 43.73 -5.36
C THR A 142 -17.87 42.82 -6.30
N ALA A 143 -18.92 43.35 -6.93
CA ALA A 143 -19.75 42.60 -7.88
C ALA A 143 -18.97 41.99 -9.06
N ASN A 144 -17.78 42.53 -9.36
CA ASN A 144 -16.91 42.12 -10.46
C ASN A 144 -15.55 41.57 -9.99
N GLY A 145 -15.35 41.37 -8.69
CA GLY A 145 -14.07 40.92 -8.13
C GLY A 145 -14.25 40.39 -6.72
N ARG A 146 -14.46 39.09 -6.60
CA ARG A 146 -14.55 38.37 -5.32
C ARG A 146 -13.99 36.95 -5.44
N LEU A 147 -13.87 36.28 -4.30
CA LEU A 147 -13.28 34.95 -4.16
C LEU A 147 -14.29 34.00 -3.52
N VAL A 148 -14.46 32.82 -4.11
CA VAL A 148 -15.16 31.68 -3.51
C VAL A 148 -14.16 30.53 -3.36
N ILE A 149 -14.02 29.97 -2.16
CA ILE A 149 -13.16 28.82 -1.90
C ILE A 149 -14.05 27.64 -1.54
N GLN A 150 -14.03 26.59 -2.36
CA GLN A 150 -14.68 25.32 -2.04
C GLN A 150 -13.67 24.41 -1.34
N VAL A 151 -14.00 23.95 -0.14
CA VAL A 151 -13.08 23.22 0.74
C VAL A 151 -13.67 21.86 1.07
N PRO A 152 -13.31 20.80 0.32
CA PRO A 152 -13.58 19.43 0.74
C PRO A 152 -12.91 19.14 2.09
N ALA A 153 -13.71 18.99 3.14
CA ALA A 153 -13.23 18.68 4.48
C ALA A 153 -12.84 17.20 4.56
N VAL A 154 -11.60 16.92 4.17
CA VAL A 154 -10.94 15.63 4.31
C VAL A 154 -9.44 15.87 4.40
N THR A 155 -8.81 15.35 5.44
CA THR A 155 -7.39 15.55 5.74
C THR A 155 -6.77 14.21 6.09
N PRO A 156 -5.63 13.81 5.49
CA PRO A 156 -4.89 12.64 5.92
C PRO A 156 -4.29 12.86 7.30
N VAL A 157 -4.47 11.89 8.19
CA VAL A 157 -4.01 11.92 9.59
C VAL A 157 -3.34 10.61 9.99
N GLY A 158 -2.40 10.68 10.93
CA GLY A 158 -1.67 9.51 11.44
C GLY A 158 -0.65 8.92 10.46
N GLU A 159 -0.02 7.82 10.88
CA GLU A 159 1.02 7.12 10.11
C GLU A 159 0.44 6.31 8.94
N SER A 160 -0.82 5.88 9.04
CA SER A 160 -1.55 5.15 7.99
C SER A 160 -2.18 6.07 6.92
N PHE A 161 -1.97 7.38 7.03
CA PHE A 161 -2.59 8.40 6.18
C PHE A 161 -4.12 8.29 6.07
N THR A 162 -4.77 7.79 7.13
CA THR A 162 -6.23 7.66 7.18
C THR A 162 -6.87 9.03 7.02
N PHE A 163 -7.88 9.13 6.16
CA PHE A 163 -8.61 10.36 5.94
C PHE A 163 -9.57 10.64 7.10
N SER A 164 -9.60 11.89 7.54
CA SER A 164 -10.45 12.40 8.62
C SER A 164 -11.15 13.71 8.18
N PRO A 165 -12.44 13.93 8.51
CA PRO A 165 -13.17 15.14 8.16
C PRO A 165 -12.80 16.37 9.00
N THR A 166 -11.61 16.38 9.63
CA THR A 166 -11.24 17.41 10.59
C THR A 166 -10.98 18.77 9.94
N LEU A 167 -11.35 19.84 10.67
CA LEU A 167 -10.95 21.22 10.38
C LEU A 167 -9.79 21.71 11.24
N ALA A 168 -9.24 20.82 12.08
CA ALA A 168 -8.15 21.13 13.01
C ALA A 168 -6.98 21.90 12.35
N PRO A 169 -6.48 21.57 11.14
CA PRO A 169 -5.39 22.33 10.52
C PRO A 169 -5.73 23.82 10.31
N PHE A 170 -6.98 24.11 9.98
CA PHE A 170 -7.45 25.47 9.73
C PHE A 170 -7.91 26.20 11.00
N ALA A 171 -8.29 25.47 12.06
CA ALA A 171 -8.89 26.04 13.26
C ALA A 171 -8.11 27.22 13.88
N PRO A 172 -6.76 27.17 14.01
CA PRO A 172 -5.98 28.30 14.54
C PRO A 172 -6.00 29.55 13.64
N CYS A 173 -6.24 29.36 12.34
CA CYS A 173 -6.16 30.40 11.33
C CYS A 173 -7.48 31.15 11.12
N ILE A 174 -8.60 30.66 11.66
CA ILE A 174 -9.93 31.28 11.49
C ILE A 174 -9.93 32.76 11.89
N ARG A 175 -9.24 33.11 12.98
CA ARG A 175 -9.16 34.49 13.49
C ARG A 175 -8.31 35.43 12.62
N LEU A 176 -7.54 34.90 11.68
CA LEU A 176 -6.75 35.69 10.73
C LEU A 176 -7.58 36.15 9.53
N LEU A 177 -8.77 35.57 9.32
CA LEU A 177 -9.65 35.97 8.23
C LEU A 177 -10.23 37.36 8.47
N PRO A 178 -10.18 38.27 7.47
CA PRO A 178 -10.87 39.55 7.52
C PRO A 178 -12.40 39.40 7.67
N GLU A 179 -13.06 40.42 8.21
CA GLU A 179 -14.53 40.48 8.33
C GLU A 179 -15.28 40.40 6.98
N SER A 180 -14.57 40.61 5.85
CA SER A 180 -15.13 40.47 4.51
C SER A 180 -15.37 39.01 4.07
N PHE A 181 -14.97 38.03 4.89
CA PHE A 181 -15.18 36.61 4.63
C PHE A 181 -16.43 36.06 5.32
N THR A 182 -17.21 35.31 4.53
CA THR A 182 -18.26 34.43 5.01
C THR A 182 -17.73 32.99 4.99
N VAL A 183 -17.78 32.29 6.12
CA VAL A 183 -17.38 30.87 6.25
C VAL A 183 -18.63 30.03 6.52
N LEU A 184 -19.04 29.25 5.52
CA LEU A 184 -20.21 28.37 5.53
C LEU A 184 -19.77 26.92 5.72
N LEU A 185 -20.49 26.20 6.58
CA LEU A 185 -20.26 24.79 6.90
C LEU A 185 -21.49 23.97 6.54
N SER A 186 -21.32 22.92 5.74
CA SER A 186 -22.38 21.96 5.39
C SER A 186 -22.01 20.52 5.76
N ALA A 187 -23.01 19.76 6.20
CA ALA A 187 -22.82 18.38 6.66
C ALA A 187 -23.63 17.35 5.88
N THR A 188 -24.77 17.73 5.29
CA THR A 188 -25.60 16.80 4.50
C THR A 188 -25.40 16.98 3.00
N PRO A 189 -25.71 15.98 2.15
CA PRO A 189 -25.53 16.10 0.70
C PRO A 189 -26.33 17.28 0.11
N GLN A 190 -27.60 17.43 0.53
CA GLN A 190 -28.47 18.51 0.07
C GLN A 190 -27.98 19.88 0.56
N GLU A 191 -27.61 19.99 1.84
CA GLU A 191 -27.08 21.23 2.41
C GLU A 191 -25.78 21.65 1.72
N ALA A 192 -24.89 20.71 1.38
CA ALA A 192 -23.65 20.99 0.68
C ALA A 192 -23.88 21.56 -0.73
N VAL A 193 -24.88 21.04 -1.45
CA VAL A 193 -25.29 21.58 -2.75
C VAL A 193 -25.92 22.97 -2.62
N ASP A 194 -26.82 23.16 -1.64
CA ASP A 194 -27.51 24.43 -1.42
C ASP A 194 -26.53 25.54 -0.99
N LEU A 195 -25.64 25.28 -0.04
CA LEU A 195 -24.65 26.26 0.42
C LEU A 195 -23.59 26.54 -0.65
N ALA A 196 -23.23 25.56 -1.49
CA ALA A 196 -22.41 25.83 -2.67
C ALA A 196 -23.12 26.78 -3.64
N ALA A 197 -24.42 26.60 -3.92
CA ALA A 197 -25.18 27.54 -4.74
C ALA A 197 -25.24 28.95 -4.12
N ILE A 198 -25.51 29.05 -2.82
CA ILE A 198 -25.55 30.32 -2.07
C ILE A 198 -24.19 31.03 -2.12
N SER A 199 -23.08 30.29 -2.03
CA SER A 199 -21.73 30.86 -2.09
C SER A 199 -21.48 31.69 -3.36
N TYR A 200 -22.14 31.33 -4.47
CA TYR A 200 -22.06 32.08 -5.73
C TYR A 200 -23.08 33.22 -5.84
N LYS A 201 -24.13 33.27 -5.02
CA LYS A 201 -25.11 34.37 -4.99
C LYS A 201 -24.63 35.57 -4.16
N LEU A 202 -23.88 35.35 -3.08
CA LEU A 202 -23.42 36.40 -2.15
C LEU A 202 -22.41 37.38 -2.78
N GLN A 203 -22.84 38.59 -3.14
CA GLN A 203 -21.97 39.59 -3.79
C GLN A 203 -21.11 40.42 -2.81
N SER A 204 -21.53 40.52 -1.55
CA SER A 204 -20.97 41.43 -0.54
C SER A 204 -19.83 40.83 0.29
N SER A 205 -19.49 39.55 0.08
CA SER A 205 -18.45 38.85 0.85
C SER A 205 -17.58 37.94 -0.05
N HIS A 206 -16.33 37.71 0.34
CA HIS A 206 -15.63 36.50 -0.08
C HIS A 206 -16.25 35.31 0.66
N VAL A 207 -16.30 34.13 0.04
CA VAL A 207 -16.96 32.97 0.65
C VAL A 207 -15.98 31.81 0.74
N ILE A 208 -15.92 31.17 1.90
CA ILE A 208 -15.30 29.86 2.09
C ILE A 208 -16.43 28.90 2.42
N HIS A 209 -16.66 27.92 1.57
CA HIS A 209 -17.64 26.86 1.80
C HIS A 209 -16.89 25.57 2.10
N ILE A 210 -17.08 25.08 3.32
CA ILE A 210 -16.46 23.86 3.84
C ILE A 210 -17.56 22.80 3.92
N PHE A 211 -17.35 21.63 3.31
CA PHE A 211 -18.34 20.57 3.25
C PHE A 211 -17.70 19.22 3.55
N ASP A 212 -18.47 18.30 4.15
CA ASP A 212 -17.99 16.94 4.45
C ASP A 212 -17.70 16.13 3.18
N HIS A 213 -16.43 16.04 2.80
CA HIS A 213 -15.96 15.22 1.68
C HIS A 213 -15.42 13.85 2.12
N HIS A 214 -15.33 13.60 3.42
CA HIS A 214 -15.01 12.27 3.95
C HIS A 214 -16.19 11.31 3.70
N SER A 215 -17.42 11.76 3.94
CA SER A 215 -18.64 10.96 3.77
C SER A 215 -19.72 11.61 2.93
N SER A 216 -20.53 12.50 3.50
CA SER A 216 -21.85 12.84 2.97
C SER A 216 -21.81 13.44 1.55
N ALA A 217 -20.79 14.22 1.20
CA ALA A 217 -20.69 14.75 -0.16
C ALA A 217 -20.34 13.70 -1.21
N ARG A 218 -19.80 12.53 -0.81
CA ARG A 218 -19.46 11.40 -1.69
C ARG A 218 -20.52 10.30 -1.71
N GLU A 219 -21.52 10.38 -0.82
CA GLU A 219 -22.64 9.44 -0.82
C GLU A 219 -23.45 9.57 -2.11
N VAL A 220 -23.82 8.41 -2.66
CA VAL A 220 -24.73 8.25 -3.78
C VAL A 220 -26.04 7.66 -3.25
N GLY A 221 -27.17 7.92 -3.91
CA GLY A 221 -28.48 7.36 -3.59
C GLY A 221 -29.54 8.38 -3.18
N SER A 222 -29.13 9.60 -2.82
CA SER A 222 -30.04 10.72 -2.56
C SER A 222 -29.93 11.76 -3.67
N ALA A 223 -30.98 11.87 -4.50
CA ALA A 223 -31.04 12.88 -5.55
C ALA A 223 -30.96 14.28 -4.92
N SER A 224 -29.85 14.96 -5.16
CA SER A 224 -29.59 16.32 -4.66
C SER A 224 -29.62 17.27 -5.83
N ALA A 225 -30.38 18.35 -5.73
CA ALA A 225 -30.38 19.44 -6.69
C ALA A 225 -30.48 20.75 -5.92
N PRO A 226 -29.88 21.86 -6.39
CA PRO A 226 -29.98 23.13 -5.68
C PRO A 226 -31.45 23.52 -5.51
N ASN A 227 -31.88 23.69 -4.26
CA ASN A 227 -33.22 24.21 -3.95
C ASN A 227 -33.35 25.69 -4.30
N VAL A 228 -32.20 26.35 -4.47
CA VAL A 228 -32.09 27.76 -4.80
C VAL A 228 -31.78 27.92 -6.30
N SER A 229 -32.42 28.90 -6.95
CA SER A 229 -32.08 29.26 -8.32
C SER A 229 -30.61 29.64 -8.44
N LEU A 230 -29.91 29.02 -9.40
CA LEU A 230 -28.53 29.35 -9.75
C LEU A 230 -28.44 30.65 -10.55
N ASP A 231 -29.57 31.12 -11.10
CA ASP A 231 -29.67 32.37 -11.83
C ASP A 231 -30.22 33.48 -10.91
N GLY A 232 -29.58 34.65 -10.94
CA GLY A 232 -29.92 35.80 -10.10
C GLY A 232 -28.88 36.09 -9.02
N LYS A 233 -28.72 37.38 -8.68
CA LYS A 233 -27.82 37.84 -7.60
C LYS A 233 -28.66 38.25 -6.39
N VAL A 234 -28.20 37.90 -5.20
CA VAL A 234 -28.82 38.34 -3.94
C VAL A 234 -28.00 39.51 -3.41
N ASP A 235 -28.60 40.70 -3.37
CA ASP A 235 -28.03 41.92 -2.76
C ASP A 235 -28.35 42.00 -1.24
N GLY A 236 -28.70 40.87 -0.61
CA GLY A 236 -29.07 40.76 0.80
C GLY A 236 -27.93 40.34 1.73
N SER A 237 -28.21 40.31 3.03
CA SER A 237 -27.28 39.79 4.04
C SER A 237 -27.10 38.26 3.90
N VAL A 238 -26.04 37.71 4.51
CA VAL A 238 -25.85 36.25 4.59
C VAL A 238 -27.07 35.55 5.20
N GLN A 239 -27.73 36.20 6.17
CA GLN A 239 -28.93 35.68 6.82
C GLN A 239 -30.13 35.59 5.86
N ASP A 240 -30.32 36.59 4.99
CA ASP A 240 -31.40 36.58 4.02
C ASP A 240 -31.21 35.47 2.98
N ALA A 241 -29.97 35.27 2.52
CA ALA A 241 -29.62 34.23 1.57
C ALA A 241 -29.80 32.81 2.16
N LEU A 242 -29.47 32.62 3.44
CA LEU A 242 -29.70 31.35 4.12
C LEU A 242 -31.18 31.07 4.34
N LYS A 243 -31.96 32.09 4.73
CA LYS A 243 -33.43 31.96 4.88
C LYS A 243 -34.13 31.62 3.57
N GLU A 244 -33.68 32.17 2.43
CA GLU A 244 -34.19 31.78 1.10
C GLU A 244 -34.03 30.27 0.85
N ALA A 245 -32.94 29.69 1.36
CA ALA A 245 -32.63 28.26 1.23
C ALA A 245 -33.19 27.39 2.38
N GLY A 246 -33.85 27.99 3.37
CA GLY A 246 -34.42 27.27 4.53
C GLY A 246 -33.41 26.93 5.63
N TYR A 247 -32.30 27.67 5.73
CA TYR A 247 -31.28 27.47 6.76
C TYR A 247 -31.10 28.70 7.66
N ASP A 248 -30.62 28.47 8.87
CA ASP A 248 -30.27 29.50 9.86
C ASP A 248 -28.77 29.43 10.24
N PHE A 249 -28.25 30.49 10.87
CA PHE A 249 -26.84 30.55 11.34
C PHE A 249 -26.47 29.39 12.27
N PHE A 250 -27.39 29.07 13.17
CA PHE A 250 -27.27 27.99 14.14
C PHE A 250 -28.51 27.10 14.05
N ASP A 251 -28.33 25.80 14.21
CA ASP A 251 -29.43 24.84 14.36
C ASP A 251 -29.57 24.42 15.81
N TYR A 252 -30.80 24.20 16.28
CA TYR A 252 -31.04 23.55 17.56
C TYR A 252 -31.74 22.21 17.38
N ALA A 253 -31.26 21.19 18.07
CA ALA A 253 -31.93 19.90 18.18
C ALA A 253 -31.84 19.36 19.61
N GLY A 254 -32.81 18.53 20.01
CA GLY A 254 -32.86 17.91 21.34
C GLY A 254 -33.99 18.45 22.19
N ASP A 255 -33.83 18.32 23.51
CA ASP A 255 -34.87 18.67 24.49
C ASP A 255 -35.13 20.18 24.50
N LYS A 256 -36.40 20.62 24.45
CA LYS A 256 -36.73 22.05 24.47
C LYS A 256 -36.44 22.68 25.83
N ASP A 257 -36.47 21.88 26.90
CA ASP A 257 -36.19 22.29 28.27
C ASP A 257 -34.79 21.79 28.72
N ALA A 258 -33.84 21.72 27.78
CA ALA A 258 -32.49 21.26 28.05
C ALA A 258 -31.80 22.08 29.14
N HIS A 259 -31.05 21.41 29.99
CA HIS A 259 -30.22 22.03 31.04
C HIS A 259 -28.74 22.05 30.64
N THR A 260 -28.35 21.13 29.75
CA THR A 260 -27.01 21.01 29.17
C THR A 260 -27.12 21.15 27.65
N VAL A 261 -26.33 22.03 27.06
CA VAL A 261 -26.21 22.17 25.59
C VAL A 261 -24.81 21.83 25.12
N VAL A 262 -24.70 21.16 23.98
CA VAL A 262 -23.45 20.88 23.30
C VAL A 262 -23.38 21.66 21.99
N VAL A 263 -22.32 22.46 21.79
CA VAL A 263 -22.09 23.24 20.58
C VAL A 263 -21.03 22.55 19.72
N LEU A 264 -21.33 22.30 18.44
CA LEU A 264 -20.41 21.70 17.47
C LEU A 264 -20.42 22.45 16.14
N LEU A 265 -19.31 22.39 15.41
CA LEU A 265 -19.27 22.79 14.00
C LEU A 265 -20.14 21.86 13.15
N ASN A 266 -20.83 22.39 12.14
CA ASN A 266 -21.64 21.57 11.24
C ASN A 266 -20.77 20.57 10.47
N GLY A 267 -20.98 19.28 10.73
CA GLY A 267 -20.21 18.17 10.17
C GLY A 267 -20.74 16.82 10.68
N PRO A 268 -20.02 15.71 10.42
CA PRO A 268 -20.49 14.37 10.77
C PRO A 268 -20.83 14.16 12.24
N LEU A 269 -20.01 14.67 13.17
CA LEU A 269 -20.29 14.58 14.61
C LEU A 269 -21.50 15.40 15.05
N ALA A 270 -21.76 16.55 14.40
CA ALA A 270 -22.95 17.34 14.70
C ALA A 270 -24.22 16.57 14.31
N LEU A 271 -24.23 15.88 13.16
CA LEU A 271 -25.34 15.02 12.75
C LEU A 271 -25.55 13.86 13.74
N ALA A 272 -24.46 13.21 14.18
CA ALA A 272 -24.53 12.17 15.21
C ALA A 272 -25.08 12.70 16.54
N ALA A 273 -24.59 13.87 16.99
CA ALA A 273 -25.03 14.52 18.21
C ALA A 273 -26.52 14.90 18.15
N LYS A 274 -27.00 15.44 17.02
CA LYS A 274 -28.43 15.74 16.81
C LYS A 274 -29.29 14.48 16.94
N ALA A 275 -28.88 13.36 16.33
CA ALA A 275 -29.60 12.10 16.43
C ALA A 275 -29.63 11.57 17.87
N LEU A 276 -28.53 11.68 18.61
CA LEU A 276 -28.42 11.25 20.01
C LEU A 276 -29.21 12.15 20.96
N ALA A 277 -29.22 13.47 20.76
CA ALA A 277 -29.92 14.43 21.60
C ALA A 277 -31.43 14.17 21.66
N SER A 278 -32.03 13.67 20.58
CA SER A 278 -33.44 13.25 20.57
C SER A 278 -33.75 12.09 21.54
N ARG A 279 -32.72 11.36 21.99
CA ARG A 279 -32.81 10.18 22.87
C ARG A 279 -32.29 10.44 24.28
N ILE A 280 -31.73 11.61 24.56
CA ILE A 280 -31.14 11.97 25.86
C ILE A 280 -31.91 13.17 26.43
N SER A 281 -32.74 12.92 27.45
CA SER A 281 -33.49 14.00 28.11
C SER A 281 -32.54 14.99 28.82
N GLY A 282 -32.86 16.28 28.75
CA GLY A 282 -32.06 17.35 29.33
C GLY A 282 -30.85 17.79 28.48
N LEU A 283 -30.62 17.16 27.31
CA LEU A 283 -29.56 17.50 26.36
C LEU A 283 -30.10 18.27 25.15
N GLY A 284 -29.49 19.41 24.86
CA GLY A 284 -29.64 20.13 23.60
C GLY A 284 -28.35 20.12 22.79
N VAL A 285 -28.45 20.25 21.48
CA VAL A 285 -27.32 20.36 20.56
C VAL A 285 -27.51 21.59 19.69
N VAL A 286 -26.50 22.46 19.68
CA VAL A 286 -26.41 23.62 18.80
C VAL A 286 -25.38 23.35 17.72
N VAL A 287 -25.80 23.44 16.46
CA VAL A 287 -24.92 23.21 15.30
C VAL A 287 -24.58 24.54 14.64
N VAL A 288 -23.29 24.83 14.49
CA VAL A 288 -22.77 26.06 13.88
C VAL A 288 -22.67 25.88 12.37
N ARG A 289 -23.55 26.53 11.59
CA ARG A 289 -23.49 26.53 10.11
C ARG A 289 -22.69 27.69 9.54
N VAL A 290 -22.78 28.86 10.18
CA VAL A 290 -22.02 30.05 9.77
C VAL A 290 -20.98 30.34 10.83
N LEU A 291 -19.72 30.12 10.48
CA LEU A 291 -18.61 30.36 11.39
C LEU A 291 -18.15 31.82 11.35
N ARG A 292 -18.21 32.46 10.17
CA ARG A 292 -17.96 33.89 9.97
C ARG A 292 -18.96 34.45 8.95
N PRO A 293 -19.46 35.69 9.12
CA PRO A 293 -19.39 36.47 10.36
C PRO A 293 -20.11 35.73 11.51
N TRP A 294 -19.61 35.89 12.74
CA TRP A 294 -20.26 35.28 13.92
C TRP A 294 -21.43 36.17 14.36
N ASN A 295 -22.60 35.58 14.61
CA ASN A 295 -23.79 36.33 15.02
C ASN A 295 -24.16 35.98 16.47
N GLU A 296 -23.77 36.85 17.41
CA GLU A 296 -23.99 36.62 18.84
C GLU A 296 -25.48 36.57 19.21
N ASP A 297 -26.29 37.44 18.62
CA ASP A 297 -27.72 37.53 18.92
C ASP A 297 -28.46 36.28 18.44
N ALA A 298 -28.14 35.80 17.22
CA ALA A 298 -28.70 34.55 16.71
C ALA A 298 -28.31 33.34 17.58
N LEU A 299 -27.11 33.32 18.18
CA LEU A 299 -26.73 32.25 19.11
C LEU A 299 -27.56 32.31 20.40
N ARG A 300 -27.74 33.51 20.97
CA ARG A 300 -28.53 33.72 22.20
C ARG A 300 -30.00 33.34 21.99
N GLU A 301 -30.56 33.63 20.81
CA GLU A 301 -31.94 33.29 20.46
C GLU A 301 -32.18 31.77 20.36
N VAL A 302 -31.16 31.02 19.93
CA VAL A 302 -31.27 29.57 19.67
C VAL A 302 -31.06 28.74 20.95
N ILE A 303 -30.36 29.26 21.96
CA ILE A 303 -30.11 28.55 23.22
C ILE A 303 -31.30 28.72 24.19
N PRO A 304 -31.92 27.62 24.69
CA PRO A 304 -33.02 27.74 25.65
C PRO A 304 -32.61 28.41 26.96
N ILE A 305 -33.52 29.19 27.53
CA ILE A 305 -33.32 29.93 28.80
C ILE A 305 -33.09 28.97 29.99
N SER A 306 -33.54 27.71 29.89
CA SER A 306 -33.33 26.67 30.91
C SER A 306 -31.89 26.18 31.03
N VAL A 307 -31.03 26.50 30.06
CA VAL A 307 -29.66 25.98 29.98
C VAL A 307 -28.78 26.57 31.08
N LYS A 308 -28.06 25.67 31.78
CA LYS A 308 -27.11 26.04 32.84
C LYS A 308 -25.67 25.73 32.46
N LYS A 309 -25.45 24.75 31.57
CA LYS A 309 -24.11 24.32 31.13
C LYS A 309 -24.06 24.26 29.61
N VAL A 310 -23.02 24.87 29.04
CA VAL A 310 -22.71 24.81 27.61
C VAL A 310 -21.37 24.11 27.44
N HIS A 311 -21.31 23.07 26.62
CA HIS A 311 -20.10 22.33 26.30
C HIS A 311 -19.77 22.55 24.82
N VAL A 312 -18.60 23.09 24.52
CA VAL A 312 -18.18 23.35 23.14
C VAL A 312 -17.18 22.29 22.72
N LEU A 313 -17.49 21.51 21.68
CA LEU A 313 -16.55 20.56 21.08
C LEU A 313 -15.84 21.26 19.92
N ASP A 314 -14.57 21.58 20.14
CA ASP A 314 -13.73 22.27 19.18
C ASP A 314 -12.78 21.30 18.50
N ASP A 315 -12.74 21.36 17.17
CA ASP A 315 -11.67 20.79 16.36
C ASP A 315 -10.37 21.54 16.63
N VAL A 316 -9.37 20.84 17.16
CA VAL A 316 -8.06 21.43 17.49
C VAL A 316 -6.91 20.57 16.99
N PRO A 317 -5.80 21.17 16.52
CA PRO A 317 -4.63 20.41 16.07
C PRO A 317 -4.04 19.53 17.17
N THR A 318 -3.99 20.04 18.40
CA THR A 318 -3.42 19.34 19.57
C THR A 318 -4.28 19.56 20.80
N GLU A 319 -4.13 18.69 21.80
CA GLU A 319 -4.82 18.85 23.08
C GLU A 319 -4.40 20.10 23.86
N THR A 320 -3.32 20.79 23.47
CA THR A 320 -2.88 22.04 24.12
C THR A 320 -3.47 23.29 23.46
N SER A 321 -3.99 23.17 22.25
CA SER A 321 -4.51 24.30 21.47
C SER A 321 -5.85 24.80 22.02
N GLN A 322 -6.07 26.11 21.93
CA GLN A 322 -7.35 26.72 22.29
C GLN A 322 -8.31 26.64 21.11
N GLY A 323 -9.54 26.21 21.37
CA GLY A 323 -10.61 26.15 20.38
C GLY A 323 -11.16 27.54 20.03
N SER A 324 -11.37 27.81 18.74
CA SER A 324 -11.84 29.11 18.28
C SER A 324 -13.34 29.31 18.54
N VAL A 325 -14.14 28.25 18.44
CA VAL A 325 -15.59 28.27 18.69
C VAL A 325 -15.87 28.45 20.16
N TYR A 326 -15.11 27.79 21.05
CA TYR A 326 -15.24 28.00 22.49
C TYR A 326 -15.13 29.46 22.88
N VAL A 327 -14.15 30.17 22.32
CA VAL A 327 -13.96 31.60 22.62
C VAL A 327 -15.13 32.45 22.11
N ASP A 328 -15.66 32.15 20.92
CA ASP A 328 -16.79 32.90 20.34
C ASP A 328 -18.09 32.62 21.12
N VAL A 329 -18.35 31.37 21.51
CA VAL A 329 -19.50 30.99 22.35
C VAL A 329 -19.39 31.60 23.75
N PHE A 330 -18.20 31.54 24.37
CA PHE A 330 -17.96 32.13 25.68
C PHE A 330 -18.21 33.64 25.67
N ALA A 331 -17.68 34.35 24.67
CA ALA A 331 -17.90 35.78 24.52
C ALA A 331 -19.39 36.13 24.30
N SER A 332 -20.09 35.34 23.48
CA SER A 332 -21.52 35.57 23.18
C SER A 332 -22.42 35.41 24.41
N LEU A 333 -22.08 34.50 25.32
CA LEU A 333 -22.88 34.17 26.50
C LEU A 333 -22.41 34.87 27.79
N LEU A 334 -21.33 35.64 27.72
CA LEU A 334 -20.84 36.42 28.85
C LEU A 334 -21.78 37.60 29.11
N ASP A 335 -22.58 37.51 30.15
CA ASP A 335 -23.37 38.63 30.67
C ASP A 335 -22.70 39.19 31.96
N PRO A 336 -22.21 40.44 31.96
CA PRO A 336 -21.63 41.06 33.15
C PRO A 336 -22.63 41.28 34.29
N ALA A 337 -23.95 41.30 34.02
CA ALA A 337 -25.00 41.59 34.99
C ALA A 337 -25.59 40.33 35.63
N ASN A 338 -25.57 39.18 34.94
CA ASN A 338 -25.99 37.88 35.47
C ASN A 338 -24.98 36.80 35.05
N PRO A 339 -24.64 35.83 35.91
CA PRO A 339 -23.55 34.88 35.65
C PRO A 339 -23.73 33.90 34.47
N GLY A 340 -24.81 34.00 33.67
CA GLY A 340 -25.03 33.18 32.47
C GLY A 340 -24.97 31.66 32.70
N PRO A 341 -25.03 30.83 31.64
CA PRO A 341 -24.66 29.43 31.72
C PRO A 341 -23.12 29.28 31.77
N SER A 342 -22.63 28.25 32.49
CA SER A 342 -21.19 27.96 32.52
C SER A 342 -20.74 27.31 31.20
N VAL A 343 -19.72 27.87 30.55
CA VAL A 343 -19.19 27.37 29.28
C VAL A 343 -17.91 26.57 29.48
N HIS A 344 -17.90 25.33 28.99
CA HIS A 344 -16.79 24.38 29.09
C HIS A 344 -16.25 24.05 27.71
N SER A 345 -14.92 23.96 27.57
CA SER A 345 -14.25 23.57 26.32
C SER A 345 -13.93 22.08 26.33
N HIS A 346 -14.21 21.41 25.22
CA HIS A 346 -13.78 20.03 24.93
C HIS A 346 -12.98 20.02 23.64
N ARG A 347 -11.76 19.50 23.72
CA ARG A 347 -10.83 19.45 22.60
C ARG A 347 -11.00 18.14 21.85
N VAL A 348 -11.26 18.24 20.54
CA VAL A 348 -11.35 17.12 19.62
C VAL A 348 -10.16 17.19 18.67
N THR A 349 -9.16 16.34 18.92
CA THR A 349 -8.02 16.18 18.02
C THR A 349 -8.42 15.33 16.80
N PRO A 350 -7.67 15.38 15.69
CA PRO A 350 -8.01 14.59 14.51
C PRO A 350 -8.13 13.08 14.77
N THR A 351 -7.24 12.52 15.61
CA THR A 351 -7.29 11.12 16.03
C THR A 351 -8.55 10.82 16.84
N LYS A 352 -8.95 11.73 17.74
CA LYS A 352 -10.16 11.55 18.56
C LYS A 352 -11.43 11.68 17.72
N LEU A 353 -11.43 12.56 16.72
CA LEU A 353 -12.51 12.67 15.73
C LEU A 353 -12.68 11.36 14.97
N GLU A 354 -11.59 10.79 14.45
CA GLU A 354 -11.60 9.50 13.75
C GLU A 354 -12.15 8.40 14.67
N GLN A 355 -11.69 8.32 15.92
CA GLN A 355 -12.20 7.37 16.91
C GLN A 355 -13.71 7.51 17.16
N PHE A 356 -14.22 8.74 17.24
CA PHE A 356 -15.66 8.96 17.43
C PHE A 356 -16.49 8.53 16.21
N LEU A 357 -15.94 8.65 15.00
CA LEU A 357 -16.60 8.19 13.77
C LEU A 357 -16.53 6.68 13.62
N SER A 358 -15.38 6.08 13.92
CA SER A 358 -15.19 4.63 13.83
C SER A 358 -15.82 3.89 15.02
N ARG A 359 -16.10 4.56 16.14
CA ARG A 359 -16.79 4.00 17.31
C ARG A 359 -17.90 4.95 17.81
N PRO A 360 -19.06 5.00 17.14
CA PRO A 360 -20.16 5.89 17.52
C PRO A 360 -20.64 5.72 18.98
N SER A 361 -20.52 4.51 19.54
CA SER A 361 -20.84 4.21 20.94
C SER A 361 -19.97 4.99 21.93
N SER A 362 -18.69 5.22 21.60
CA SER A 362 -17.78 6.01 22.44
C SER A 362 -18.21 7.48 22.48
N PHE A 363 -18.64 8.03 21.34
CA PHE A 363 -19.16 9.38 21.26
C PHE A 363 -20.48 9.54 22.03
N ALA A 364 -21.38 8.57 21.90
CA ALA A 364 -22.62 8.54 22.69
C ALA A 364 -22.37 8.51 24.20
N ALA A 365 -21.38 7.72 24.64
CA ALA A 365 -20.97 7.67 26.05
C ALA A 365 -20.43 9.03 26.54
N VAL A 366 -19.64 9.73 25.71
CA VAL A 366 -19.15 11.08 26.03
C VAL A 366 -20.32 12.05 26.19
N LEU A 367 -21.29 12.08 25.26
CA LEU A 367 -22.44 12.99 25.35
C LEU A 367 -23.33 12.70 26.57
N SER A 368 -23.62 11.43 26.85
CA SER A 368 -24.41 11.05 28.03
C SER A 368 -23.73 11.43 29.34
N ALA A 369 -22.39 11.38 29.41
CA ALA A 369 -21.64 11.78 30.60
C ALA A 369 -21.70 13.30 30.89
N LEU A 370 -22.08 14.13 29.91
CA LEU A 370 -22.23 15.58 30.09
C LEU A 370 -23.55 15.95 30.78
N VAL A 371 -24.54 15.05 30.78
CA VAL A 371 -25.86 15.30 31.37
C VAL A 371 -25.87 14.82 32.83
N PRO A 372 -26.37 15.61 33.79
CA PRO A 372 -26.51 15.18 35.17
C PRO A 372 -27.45 13.97 35.30
N GLY A 373 -27.02 12.92 36.02
CA GLY A 373 -27.89 11.81 36.43
C GLY A 373 -27.69 10.47 35.69
N ASN A 374 -26.45 9.99 35.58
CA ASN A 374 -26.08 8.63 35.09
C ASN A 374 -26.99 8.10 33.96
N VAL A 375 -27.15 8.89 32.90
CA VAL A 375 -27.94 8.50 31.75
C VAL A 375 -27.19 7.44 30.96
N GLN A 376 -27.82 6.29 30.72
CA GLN A 376 -27.22 5.24 29.90
C GLN A 376 -27.05 5.73 28.45
N ALA A 377 -25.89 5.48 27.85
CA ALA A 377 -25.62 5.87 26.47
C ALA A 377 -26.60 5.18 25.51
N PRO A 378 -27.41 5.94 24.74
CA PRO A 378 -28.33 5.33 23.80
C PRO A 378 -27.55 4.72 22.64
N ILE A 379 -27.99 3.55 22.17
CA ILE A 379 -27.43 2.92 20.98
C ILE A 379 -27.94 3.68 19.77
N LEU A 380 -27.05 4.01 18.84
CA LEU A 380 -27.34 4.71 17.58
C LEU A 380 -27.92 3.75 16.52
N GLU A 381 -28.75 2.80 16.94
CA GLU A 381 -29.44 1.88 16.03
C GLU A 381 -30.62 2.58 15.34
N SER A 382 -30.67 2.41 14.02
CA SER A 382 -31.80 2.76 13.18
C SER A 382 -32.60 1.49 12.91
N SER A 383 -33.68 1.27 13.66
CA SER A 383 -34.60 0.16 13.41
C SER A 383 -35.12 0.22 11.97
N GLY A 384 -35.12 -0.91 11.25
CA GLY A 384 -35.61 -0.98 9.87
C GLY A 384 -34.60 -0.56 8.79
N VAL A 385 -33.32 -0.49 9.13
CA VAL A 385 -32.22 -0.29 8.17
C VAL A 385 -31.44 -1.59 8.00
N LYS A 386 -31.18 -1.98 6.75
CA LYS A 386 -30.27 -3.08 6.41
C LYS A 386 -28.91 -2.52 5.96
N LYS A 387 -27.83 -3.08 6.47
CA LYS A 387 -26.45 -2.64 6.22
C LYS A 387 -25.71 -3.70 5.41
N LEU A 388 -25.24 -3.34 4.21
CA LEU A 388 -24.51 -4.23 3.32
C LEU A 388 -23.06 -3.72 3.16
N LEU A 389 -22.10 -4.65 3.17
CA LEU A 389 -20.69 -4.35 3.03
C LEU A 389 -20.08 -5.22 1.93
N LEU A 390 -19.41 -4.63 0.94
CA LEU A 390 -18.83 -5.36 -0.17
C LEU A 390 -17.35 -5.00 -0.32
N PHE A 391 -16.47 -6.00 -0.27
CA PHE A 391 -15.03 -5.86 -0.45
C PHE A 391 -14.62 -6.31 -1.85
N SER A 392 -13.85 -5.49 -2.56
CA SER A 392 -13.34 -5.80 -3.89
C SER A 392 -11.91 -5.26 -4.09
N SER A 393 -11.25 -5.69 -5.16
CA SER A 393 -9.98 -5.12 -5.61
C SER A 393 -10.24 -4.22 -6.84
N PRO A 394 -9.55 -3.06 -6.96
CA PRO A 394 -9.63 -2.19 -8.13
C PRO A 394 -9.37 -2.96 -9.44
N GLY A 395 -10.13 -2.65 -10.50
CA GLY A 395 -10.00 -3.31 -11.80
C GLY A 395 -10.63 -4.70 -11.90
N SER A 396 -11.27 -5.20 -10.84
CA SER A 396 -12.03 -6.47 -10.87
C SER A 396 -13.27 -6.35 -11.78
N PRO A 397 -13.64 -7.42 -12.54
CA PRO A 397 -14.91 -7.50 -13.26
C PRO A 397 -16.14 -7.23 -12.36
N LEU A 398 -16.02 -7.51 -11.06
CA LEU A 398 -17.09 -7.35 -10.08
C LEU A 398 -17.16 -5.94 -9.47
N GLN A 399 -16.31 -5.00 -9.90
CA GLN A 399 -16.31 -3.62 -9.39
C GLN A 399 -17.66 -2.90 -9.61
N ALA A 400 -18.42 -3.26 -10.65
CA ALA A 400 -19.73 -2.68 -10.94
C ALA A 400 -20.89 -3.32 -10.14
N LEU A 401 -20.63 -4.39 -9.40
CA LEU A 401 -21.66 -5.13 -8.66
C LEU A 401 -22.33 -4.27 -7.56
N PRO A 402 -21.60 -3.51 -6.71
CA PRO A 402 -22.22 -2.65 -5.70
C PRO A 402 -23.18 -1.60 -6.29
N GLN A 403 -22.81 -1.02 -7.44
CA GLN A 403 -23.68 -0.10 -8.18
C GLN A 403 -24.94 -0.81 -8.70
N THR A 404 -24.80 -2.01 -9.25
CA THR A 404 -25.93 -2.82 -9.72
C THR A 404 -26.90 -3.13 -8.58
N ILE A 405 -26.38 -3.43 -7.38
CA ILE A 405 -27.17 -3.66 -6.16
C ILE A 405 -27.91 -2.38 -5.74
N GLU A 406 -27.23 -1.24 -5.75
CA GLU A 406 -27.85 0.06 -5.45
C GLU A 406 -29.01 0.36 -6.41
N ASP A 407 -28.78 0.19 -7.71
CA ASP A 407 -29.77 0.44 -8.76
C ASP A 407 -31.05 -0.40 -8.57
N THR A 408 -30.93 -1.65 -8.09
CA THR A 408 -32.07 -2.49 -7.71
C THR A 408 -33.00 -1.79 -6.72
N PHE A 409 -32.44 -1.17 -5.69
CA PHE A 409 -33.23 -0.56 -4.63
C PHE A 409 -33.65 0.86 -4.99
N LEU A 410 -32.91 1.57 -5.84
CA LEU A 410 -33.33 2.86 -6.38
C LEU A 410 -34.62 2.76 -7.22
N THR A 411 -34.82 1.65 -7.94
CA THR A 411 -36.08 1.40 -8.67
C THR A 411 -37.27 1.09 -7.75
N SER A 412 -37.03 0.78 -6.47
CA SER A 412 -38.09 0.46 -5.51
C SER A 412 -38.87 1.71 -5.10
N ARG A 413 -40.20 1.57 -5.00
CA ARG A 413 -41.07 2.63 -4.47
C ARG A 413 -41.03 2.75 -2.94
N ALA A 414 -40.69 1.67 -2.24
CA ALA A 414 -40.74 1.59 -0.78
C ALA A 414 -39.39 1.79 -0.10
N LEU A 415 -38.29 1.46 -0.79
CA LEU A 415 -36.94 1.48 -0.23
C LEU A 415 -36.11 2.61 -0.82
N ALA A 416 -35.21 3.14 0.00
CA ALA A 416 -34.11 4.01 -0.39
C ALA A 416 -32.80 3.25 -0.19
N ALA A 417 -31.83 3.52 -1.07
CA ALA A 417 -30.47 3.02 -0.94
C ALA A 417 -29.52 4.23 -0.89
N ARG A 418 -28.48 4.12 -0.06
CA ARG A 418 -27.35 5.04 -0.05
C ARG A 418 -26.06 4.25 -0.11
N ARG A 419 -25.15 4.60 -1.01
CA ARG A 419 -23.85 3.94 -1.16
C ARG A 419 -22.70 4.92 -0.92
N LEU A 420 -21.69 4.45 -0.21
CA LEU A 420 -20.40 5.12 -0.04
C LEU A 420 -19.29 4.14 -0.40
N THR A 421 -18.36 4.58 -1.24
CA THR A 421 -17.20 3.78 -1.68
C THR A 421 -15.93 4.37 -1.07
N ASP A 422 -15.19 3.54 -0.34
CA ASP A 422 -13.91 3.90 0.29
C ASP A 422 -12.77 3.07 -0.33
N HIS A 423 -11.59 3.68 -0.46
CA HIS A 423 -10.41 2.98 -0.95
C HIS A 423 -9.28 2.96 0.09
N ASP A 424 -8.58 1.84 0.09
CA ASP A 424 -7.32 1.64 0.80
C ASP A 424 -6.22 1.34 -0.23
N ALA A 425 -5.36 2.31 -0.46
CA ALA A 425 -4.27 2.22 -1.44
C ALA A 425 -3.01 1.57 -0.88
N PHE A 426 -2.88 1.47 0.46
CA PHE A 426 -1.59 1.13 1.11
C PHE A 426 -1.58 -0.27 1.73
N SER A 427 -2.74 -0.85 2.06
CA SER A 427 -2.78 -2.16 2.72
C SER A 427 -2.51 -3.36 1.80
N LYS A 428 -2.65 -3.21 0.47
CA LYS A 428 -2.38 -4.25 -0.54
C LYS A 428 -1.88 -3.64 -1.85
N PRO A 429 -0.87 -4.24 -2.53
CA PRO A 429 -0.53 -3.85 -3.90
C PRO A 429 -1.75 -3.94 -4.82
N GLY A 430 -2.03 -2.86 -5.57
CA GLY A 430 -3.24 -2.72 -6.39
C GLY A 430 -4.47 -2.16 -5.64
N GLY A 431 -4.39 -1.97 -4.32
CA GLY A 431 -5.43 -1.37 -3.49
C GLY A 431 -6.62 -2.28 -3.17
N ILE A 432 -7.49 -1.80 -2.28
CA ILE A 432 -8.75 -2.45 -1.87
C ILE A 432 -9.85 -1.40 -1.92
N THR A 433 -11.03 -1.84 -2.34
CA THR A 433 -12.24 -1.03 -2.35
C THR A 433 -13.28 -1.63 -1.43
N VAL A 434 -13.95 -0.78 -0.66
CA VAL A 434 -15.08 -1.16 0.18
C VAL A 434 -16.28 -0.31 -0.15
N ASP A 435 -17.37 -0.97 -0.55
CA ASP A 435 -18.67 -0.34 -0.75
C ASP A 435 -19.57 -0.61 0.45
N ARG A 436 -20.04 0.48 1.07
CA ARG A 436 -20.99 0.47 2.18
C ARG A 436 -22.36 0.87 1.64
N ILE A 437 -23.34 -0.02 1.68
CA ILE A 437 -24.70 0.24 1.20
C ILE A 437 -25.68 0.20 2.38
N ILE A 438 -26.42 1.29 2.57
CA ILE A 438 -27.46 1.44 3.58
C ILE A 438 -28.81 1.40 2.90
N LEU A 439 -29.66 0.44 3.27
CA LEU A 439 -31.02 0.31 2.78
C LEU A 439 -32.02 0.67 3.87
N SER A 440 -32.93 1.60 3.59
CA SER A 440 -33.94 2.07 4.55
C SER A 440 -35.31 2.23 3.88
N SER A 441 -36.37 2.30 4.69
CA SER A 441 -37.71 2.65 4.21
C SER A 441 -37.78 4.14 3.84
N LYS A 442 -38.46 4.47 2.73
CA LYS A 442 -38.72 5.86 2.30
C LYS A 442 -39.72 6.60 3.19
N ASP A 443 -40.58 5.87 3.89
CA ASP A 443 -41.69 6.44 4.69
C ASP A 443 -41.26 6.83 6.12
N THR A 444 -40.00 6.65 6.49
CA THR A 444 -39.54 6.88 7.87
C THR A 444 -38.86 8.24 7.97
N GLU A 445 -39.43 9.16 8.76
CA GLU A 445 -38.79 10.42 9.14
C GLU A 445 -37.64 10.16 10.14
N GLN A 446 -36.53 9.58 9.66
CA GLN A 446 -35.32 9.42 10.45
C GLN A 446 -34.35 10.57 10.20
N PRO A 447 -33.61 11.03 11.22
CA PRO A 447 -32.55 12.02 11.03
C PRO A 447 -31.48 11.45 10.09
N TYR A 448 -31.02 12.29 9.16
CA TYR A 448 -29.93 11.91 8.26
C TYR A 448 -28.64 11.67 9.06
N LEU A 449 -28.09 10.47 8.91
CA LEU A 449 -26.81 10.06 9.51
C LEU A 449 -25.84 9.64 8.40
N PRO A 450 -24.58 10.12 8.44
CA PRO A 450 -23.55 9.70 7.50
C PRO A 450 -23.31 8.18 7.54
N VAL A 451 -23.02 7.59 6.38
CA VAL A 451 -22.78 6.15 6.24
C VAL A 451 -21.69 5.62 7.20
N PRO A 452 -20.55 6.29 7.43
CA PRO A 452 -19.53 5.78 8.35
C PRO A 452 -19.99 5.68 9.81
N ILE A 453 -20.99 6.46 10.23
CA ILE A 453 -21.58 6.37 11.57
C ILE A 453 -22.60 5.21 11.64
N LEU A 454 -23.33 4.96 10.55
CA LEU A 454 -24.31 3.87 10.49
C LEU A 454 -23.66 2.50 10.28
N LEU A 455 -22.56 2.44 9.55
CA LEU A 455 -21.80 1.23 9.29
C LEU A 455 -20.31 1.54 9.45
N PRO A 456 -19.80 1.63 10.68
CA PRO A 456 -18.39 1.87 10.94
C PRO A 456 -17.55 0.67 10.49
N ILE A 457 -16.33 0.96 10.03
CA ILE A 457 -15.29 -0.06 9.79
C ILE A 457 -14.18 0.23 10.78
N ASN A 458 -13.88 -0.72 11.66
CA ASN A 458 -12.85 -0.56 12.68
C ASN A 458 -12.20 -1.91 13.01
N ALA A 459 -10.96 -1.87 13.51
CA ALA A 459 -10.20 -3.07 13.83
C ALA A 459 -10.71 -3.81 15.10
N GLU A 460 -11.45 -3.11 15.97
CA GLU A 460 -11.89 -3.56 17.30
C GLU A 460 -13.42 -3.77 17.42
N GLY A 461 -14.18 -3.74 16.32
CA GLY A 461 -15.64 -3.75 16.34
C GLY A 461 -16.30 -5.10 16.58
N THR A 462 -17.53 -5.04 17.10
CA THR A 462 -18.42 -6.19 17.30
C THR A 462 -19.20 -6.60 16.04
N GLY A 463 -19.02 -5.89 14.92
CA GLY A 463 -19.68 -6.12 13.63
C GLY A 463 -21.11 -5.58 13.55
N GLU A 464 -21.41 -4.83 12.50
CA GLU A 464 -22.72 -4.20 12.29
C GLU A 464 -23.38 -4.55 10.95
N ALA A 465 -22.65 -5.13 9.99
CA ALA A 465 -23.18 -5.45 8.67
C ALA A 465 -24.14 -6.66 8.71
N ASP A 466 -25.35 -6.50 8.15
CA ASP A 466 -26.32 -7.59 8.01
C ASP A 466 -26.01 -8.51 6.81
N PHE A 467 -25.16 -8.04 5.89
CA PHE A 467 -24.64 -8.81 4.75
C PHE A 467 -23.20 -8.37 4.43
N VAL A 468 -22.30 -9.33 4.20
CA VAL A 468 -20.93 -9.07 3.77
C VAL A 468 -20.62 -9.86 2.50
N ALA A 469 -20.17 -9.19 1.44
CA ALA A 469 -19.63 -9.86 0.26
C ALA A 469 -18.11 -9.65 0.14
N ILE A 470 -17.41 -10.73 -0.20
CA ILE A 470 -16.00 -10.72 -0.56
C ILE A 470 -15.92 -11.11 -2.03
N LEU A 471 -15.69 -10.11 -2.88
CA LEU A 471 -15.66 -10.24 -4.34
C LEU A 471 -14.27 -10.62 -4.86
N ASP A 472 -13.27 -10.65 -3.97
CA ASP A 472 -11.93 -11.16 -4.26
C ASP A 472 -11.47 -12.06 -3.10
N GLN A 473 -11.39 -13.36 -3.37
CA GLN A 473 -10.98 -14.39 -2.41
C GLN A 473 -9.61 -14.13 -1.76
N THR A 474 -8.70 -13.40 -2.40
CA THR A 474 -7.37 -13.10 -1.84
C THR A 474 -7.42 -12.22 -0.60
N LEU A 475 -8.53 -11.49 -0.42
CA LEU A 475 -8.75 -10.63 0.75
C LEU A 475 -8.93 -11.45 2.02
N LEU A 476 -9.46 -12.68 1.94
CA LEU A 476 -9.62 -13.57 3.11
C LEU A 476 -8.31 -13.98 3.77
N LYS A 477 -7.20 -13.96 3.02
CA LYS A 477 -5.86 -14.29 3.54
C LYS A 477 -5.13 -13.10 4.14
N THR A 478 -5.53 -11.89 3.76
CA THR A 478 -4.74 -10.68 3.97
C THR A 478 -5.44 -9.65 4.85
N HIS A 479 -6.78 -9.64 4.85
CA HIS A 479 -7.61 -8.61 5.48
C HIS A 479 -8.72 -9.19 6.37
N ASP A 480 -9.08 -8.46 7.41
CA ASP A 480 -10.02 -8.89 8.45
C ASP A 480 -11.47 -8.52 8.09
N ALA A 481 -11.85 -8.73 6.82
CA ALA A 481 -13.10 -8.29 6.22
C ALA A 481 -14.36 -8.71 7.02
N LEU A 482 -14.34 -9.93 7.59
CA LEU A 482 -15.48 -10.50 8.32
C LEU A 482 -15.67 -9.92 9.73
N LYS A 483 -14.71 -9.16 10.29
CA LYS A 483 -14.89 -8.51 11.61
C LYS A 483 -16.05 -7.53 11.65
N ASN A 484 -16.45 -7.00 10.50
CA ASN A 484 -17.57 -6.07 10.40
C ASN A 484 -18.93 -6.77 10.27
N ALA A 485 -18.96 -8.11 10.14
CA ALA A 485 -20.17 -8.91 10.02
C ALA A 485 -20.90 -9.06 11.36
N LYS A 486 -22.20 -8.77 11.39
CA LYS A 486 -23.06 -8.96 12.56
C LYS A 486 -23.31 -10.44 12.82
N ARG A 487 -23.55 -10.84 14.07
CA ARG A 487 -23.93 -12.23 14.40
C ARG A 487 -25.14 -12.70 13.58
N GLY A 488 -25.04 -13.88 12.97
CA GLY A 488 -26.07 -14.46 12.11
C GLY A 488 -26.24 -13.78 10.74
N SER A 489 -25.29 -12.93 10.31
CA SER A 489 -25.36 -12.29 9.00
C SER A 489 -24.98 -13.23 7.86
N GLU A 490 -25.53 -12.96 6.69
CA GLU A 490 -25.19 -13.65 5.45
C GLU A 490 -23.84 -13.18 4.90
N VAL A 491 -22.96 -14.12 4.53
CA VAL A 491 -21.66 -13.85 3.93
C VAL A 491 -21.58 -14.50 2.56
N LEU A 492 -21.29 -13.71 1.52
CA LEU A 492 -21.07 -14.20 0.16
C LEU A 492 -19.59 -14.09 -0.19
N VAL A 493 -18.97 -15.20 -0.59
CA VAL A 493 -17.61 -15.20 -1.15
C VAL A 493 -17.67 -15.61 -2.61
N VAL A 494 -17.26 -14.72 -3.51
CA VAL A 494 -17.06 -15.06 -4.92
C VAL A 494 -15.65 -15.61 -5.07
N THR A 495 -15.55 -16.90 -5.39
CA THR A 495 -14.29 -17.64 -5.30
C THR A 495 -14.18 -18.72 -6.37
N SER A 496 -12.97 -18.92 -6.88
CA SER A 496 -12.62 -20.05 -7.74
C SER A 496 -12.21 -21.30 -6.94
N TRP A 497 -12.13 -21.21 -5.61
CA TRP A 497 -11.76 -22.33 -4.75
C TRP A 497 -12.96 -23.24 -4.50
N ALA A 498 -12.71 -24.55 -4.43
CA ALA A 498 -13.73 -25.49 -3.96
C ALA A 498 -14.09 -25.20 -2.48
N PRO A 499 -15.31 -25.53 -2.00
CA PRO A 499 -15.71 -25.26 -0.61
C PRO A 499 -14.73 -25.79 0.45
N THR A 500 -14.16 -26.98 0.23
CA THR A 500 -13.15 -27.58 1.12
C THR A 500 -11.80 -26.87 1.07
N GLU A 501 -11.40 -26.43 -0.11
CA GLU A 501 -10.17 -25.65 -0.32
C GLU A 501 -10.29 -24.26 0.32
N LEU A 502 -11.44 -23.60 0.17
CA LEU A 502 -11.72 -22.33 0.83
C LEU A 502 -11.60 -22.45 2.35
N ALA A 503 -12.22 -23.48 2.95
CA ALA A 503 -12.14 -23.73 4.38
C ALA A 503 -10.68 -23.85 4.86
N SER A 504 -9.85 -24.61 4.13
CA SER A 504 -8.42 -24.80 4.44
C SER A 504 -7.55 -23.56 4.25
N ASN A 505 -8.00 -22.60 3.46
CA ASN A 505 -7.26 -21.37 3.16
C ASN A 505 -7.65 -20.20 4.08
N LEU A 506 -8.66 -20.36 4.94
CA LEU A 506 -9.04 -19.34 5.91
C LEU A 506 -8.00 -19.24 7.02
N ALA A 507 -7.65 -18.01 7.40
CA ALA A 507 -6.85 -17.79 8.60
C ALA A 507 -7.60 -18.33 9.83
N PRO A 508 -6.92 -18.94 10.82
CA PRO A 508 -7.57 -19.52 12.00
C PRO A 508 -8.46 -18.52 12.75
N GLU A 509 -8.05 -17.24 12.80
CA GLU A 509 -8.81 -16.16 13.41
C GLU A 509 -10.14 -15.88 12.69
N VAL A 510 -10.14 -15.97 11.35
CA VAL A 510 -11.33 -15.75 10.52
C VAL A 510 -12.30 -16.91 10.68
N ALA A 511 -11.80 -18.15 10.67
CA ALA A 511 -12.62 -19.34 10.90
C ALA A 511 -13.26 -19.34 12.31
N ALA A 512 -12.49 -18.96 13.34
CA ALA A 512 -13.00 -18.82 14.70
C ALA A 512 -14.09 -17.73 14.80
N LEU A 513 -13.91 -16.61 14.09
CA LEU A 513 -14.91 -15.53 14.06
C LEU A 513 -16.21 -15.96 13.38
N VAL A 514 -16.14 -16.73 12.28
CA VAL A 514 -17.33 -17.26 11.60
C VAL A 514 -18.12 -18.16 12.55
N ALA A 515 -17.43 -19.03 13.30
CA ALA A 515 -18.07 -19.91 14.28
C ALA A 515 -18.67 -19.14 15.47
N ASP A 516 -17.92 -18.21 16.08
CA ASP A 516 -18.38 -17.42 17.24
C ASP A 516 -19.61 -16.55 16.92
N ARG A 517 -19.66 -16.02 15.70
CA ARG A 517 -20.75 -15.16 15.23
C ARG A 517 -21.83 -15.90 14.46
N GLU A 518 -21.78 -17.23 14.37
CA GLU A 518 -22.78 -18.05 13.67
C GLU A 518 -23.07 -17.51 12.25
N LEU A 519 -22.03 -17.11 11.50
CA LEU A 519 -22.20 -16.48 10.18
C LEU A 519 -22.60 -17.53 9.14
N HIS A 520 -23.57 -17.20 8.28
CA HIS A 520 -23.95 -18.06 7.16
C HIS A 520 -22.98 -17.83 6.00
N PHE A 521 -22.05 -18.77 5.80
CA PHE A 521 -20.92 -18.59 4.90
C PHE A 521 -21.16 -19.28 3.55
N CYS A 522 -21.58 -18.52 2.55
CA CYS A 522 -21.94 -19.02 1.22
C CYS A 522 -20.90 -18.65 0.15
N THR A 523 -20.72 -19.53 -0.83
CA THR A 523 -19.74 -19.37 -1.92
C THR A 523 -20.37 -19.58 -3.28
N ILE A 524 -19.86 -18.85 -4.27
CA ILE A 524 -20.18 -19.08 -5.68
C ILE A 524 -18.95 -18.90 -6.57
N ASN A 525 -18.74 -19.83 -7.51
CA ASN A 525 -17.73 -19.70 -8.55
C ASN A 525 -18.32 -19.01 -9.79
N ALA A 526 -18.56 -17.71 -9.67
CA ALA A 526 -19.18 -16.93 -10.75
C ALA A 526 -18.35 -16.96 -12.05
N ARG A 527 -17.03 -17.03 -11.92
CA ARG A 527 -16.10 -17.06 -13.04
C ARG A 527 -16.24 -18.33 -13.88
N GLU A 528 -16.20 -19.51 -13.26
CA GLU A 528 -16.38 -20.79 -13.95
C GLU A 528 -17.74 -20.85 -14.67
N LEU A 529 -18.80 -20.41 -14.00
CA LEU A 529 -20.14 -20.36 -14.59
C LEU A 529 -20.22 -19.41 -15.79
N SER A 530 -19.56 -18.26 -15.71
CA SER A 530 -19.49 -17.31 -16.83
C SER A 530 -18.69 -17.88 -18.01
N GLU A 531 -17.63 -18.67 -17.75
CA GLU A 531 -16.81 -19.33 -18.77
C GLU A 531 -17.58 -20.46 -19.48
N GLU A 532 -18.45 -21.18 -18.77
CA GLU A 532 -19.36 -22.16 -19.38
C GLU A 532 -20.38 -21.51 -20.33
N LEU A 533 -20.89 -20.35 -19.94
CA LEU A 533 -21.93 -19.62 -20.68
C LEU A 533 -21.36 -18.78 -21.84
N VAL A 534 -20.15 -18.23 -21.69
CA VAL A 534 -19.48 -17.34 -22.65
C VAL A 534 -18.05 -17.80 -22.94
N LYS A 535 -17.85 -18.41 -24.11
CA LYS A 535 -16.55 -19.02 -24.47
C LYS A 535 -15.49 -18.03 -24.97
N GLU A 536 -15.85 -17.09 -25.84
CA GLU A 536 -14.84 -16.30 -26.60
C GLU A 536 -14.87 -14.77 -26.33
N ASP A 537 -15.90 -14.23 -25.68
CA ASP A 537 -16.05 -12.79 -25.41
C ASP A 537 -15.76 -12.48 -23.94
N GLU A 538 -14.58 -11.91 -23.66
CA GLU A 538 -14.12 -11.55 -22.31
C GLU A 538 -15.00 -10.49 -21.64
N GLN A 539 -15.47 -9.49 -22.39
CA GLN A 539 -16.34 -8.45 -21.83
C GLN A 539 -17.71 -9.03 -21.50
N ALA A 540 -18.27 -9.85 -22.38
CA ALA A 540 -19.54 -10.51 -22.10
C ALA A 540 -19.43 -11.50 -20.94
N ARG A 541 -18.28 -12.17 -20.78
CA ARG A 541 -18.00 -13.04 -19.64
C ARG A 541 -17.99 -12.25 -18.34
N ASN A 542 -17.28 -11.12 -18.28
CA ASN A 542 -17.25 -10.24 -17.11
C ASN A 542 -18.64 -9.72 -16.73
N ASP A 543 -19.43 -9.30 -17.73
CA ASP A 543 -20.80 -8.84 -17.51
C ASP A 543 -21.69 -9.98 -16.95
N VAL A 544 -21.55 -11.21 -17.46
CA VAL A 544 -22.29 -12.39 -16.97
C VAL A 544 -21.82 -12.80 -15.57
N GLU A 545 -20.52 -12.76 -15.27
CA GLU A 545 -19.94 -13.01 -13.94
C GLU A 545 -20.53 -12.08 -12.87
N SER A 546 -20.62 -10.78 -13.20
CA SER A 546 -21.26 -9.76 -12.36
C SER A 546 -22.74 -10.08 -12.10
N VAL A 547 -23.47 -10.49 -13.14
CA VAL A 547 -24.90 -10.85 -13.04
C VAL A 547 -25.12 -12.10 -12.20
N ILE A 548 -24.27 -13.12 -12.32
CA ILE A 548 -24.32 -14.33 -11.49
C ILE A 548 -24.12 -13.97 -10.02
N SER A 549 -23.11 -13.14 -9.72
CA SER A 549 -22.83 -12.66 -8.37
C SER A 549 -23.98 -11.82 -7.80
N TYR A 550 -24.61 -10.99 -8.63
CA TYR A 550 -25.81 -10.23 -8.29
C TYR A 550 -27.03 -11.12 -7.97
N LEU A 551 -27.25 -12.18 -8.74
CA LEU A 551 -28.32 -13.15 -8.48
C LEU A 551 -28.10 -13.91 -7.17
N ALA A 552 -26.85 -14.27 -6.86
CA ALA A 552 -26.47 -14.86 -5.59
C ALA A 552 -26.77 -13.91 -4.41
N PHE A 553 -26.39 -12.63 -4.55
CA PHE A 553 -26.76 -11.60 -3.58
C PHE A 553 -28.28 -11.52 -3.38
N LEU A 554 -29.09 -11.44 -4.44
CA LEU A 554 -30.55 -11.36 -4.33
C LEU A 554 -31.15 -12.57 -3.61
N ARG A 555 -30.63 -13.77 -3.86
CA ARG A 555 -31.06 -14.99 -3.18
C ARG A 555 -30.80 -14.89 -1.67
N LEU A 556 -29.60 -14.49 -1.27
CA LEU A 556 -29.23 -14.32 0.14
C LEU A 556 -30.01 -13.18 0.81
N TYR A 557 -30.16 -12.06 0.12
CA TYR A 557 -30.88 -10.88 0.63
C TYR A 557 -32.37 -11.15 0.90
N LEU A 558 -33.03 -11.90 0.02
CA LEU A 558 -34.44 -12.29 0.17
C LEU A 558 -34.64 -13.42 1.20
N GLY A 559 -33.59 -14.19 1.51
CA GLY A 559 -33.62 -15.27 2.50
C GLY A 559 -34.77 -16.24 2.26
N LYS A 560 -35.62 -16.43 3.27
CA LYS A 560 -36.77 -17.36 3.20
C LYS A 560 -37.81 -17.02 2.13
N ALA A 561 -37.86 -15.77 1.66
CA ALA A 561 -38.77 -15.36 0.58
C ALA A 561 -38.18 -15.63 -0.81
N ALA A 562 -36.91 -16.04 -0.90
CA ALA A 562 -36.25 -16.30 -2.17
C ALA A 562 -36.83 -17.55 -2.85
N ASN A 563 -37.26 -17.39 -4.09
CA ASN A 563 -37.41 -18.47 -5.07
C ASN A 563 -36.87 -17.95 -6.40
N GLU A 564 -36.50 -18.87 -7.30
CA GLU A 564 -35.87 -18.54 -8.58
C GLU A 564 -36.71 -17.53 -9.39
N HIS A 565 -38.04 -17.70 -9.39
CA HIS A 565 -38.95 -16.78 -10.07
C HIS A 565 -38.93 -15.37 -9.47
N ALA A 566 -38.94 -15.25 -8.14
CA ALA A 566 -38.89 -13.97 -7.43
C ALA A 566 -37.55 -13.25 -7.65
N VAL A 567 -36.42 -13.97 -7.56
CA VAL A 567 -35.08 -13.41 -7.81
C VAL A 567 -34.96 -12.93 -9.26
N ARG A 568 -35.36 -13.77 -10.24
CA ARG A 568 -35.35 -13.41 -11.66
C ARG A 568 -36.23 -12.20 -11.95
N LYS A 569 -37.40 -12.10 -11.31
CA LYS A 569 -38.32 -10.96 -11.47
C LYS A 569 -37.69 -9.65 -11.01
N VAL A 570 -36.99 -9.66 -9.88
CA VAL A 570 -36.27 -8.48 -9.38
C VAL A 570 -35.07 -8.15 -10.27
N ALA A 571 -34.28 -9.16 -10.64
CA ALA A 571 -33.10 -8.96 -11.48
C ALA A 571 -33.44 -8.40 -12.87
N ARG A 572 -34.54 -8.86 -13.48
CA ARG A 572 -35.02 -8.38 -14.80
C ARG A 572 -35.22 -6.87 -14.86
N ALA A 573 -35.64 -6.24 -13.76
CA ALA A 573 -35.90 -4.80 -13.73
C ALA A 573 -34.62 -3.96 -13.90
N VAL A 574 -33.45 -4.52 -13.55
CA VAL A 574 -32.14 -3.84 -13.60
C VAL A 574 -31.33 -4.30 -14.81
N VAL A 575 -31.27 -5.62 -15.01
CA VAL A 575 -30.38 -6.27 -15.98
C VAL A 575 -31.05 -6.51 -17.33
N GLY A 576 -32.39 -6.47 -17.40
CA GLY A 576 -33.17 -6.79 -18.60
C GLY A 576 -33.46 -8.29 -18.76
N ASP A 577 -34.02 -8.67 -19.91
CA ASP A 577 -34.39 -10.07 -20.21
C ASP A 577 -33.20 -10.93 -20.69
N SER A 578 -32.12 -10.29 -21.17
CA SER A 578 -30.90 -10.96 -21.58
C SER A 578 -29.67 -10.08 -21.36
N VAL A 579 -28.52 -10.72 -21.14
CA VAL A 579 -27.22 -10.09 -20.95
C VAL A 579 -26.32 -10.56 -22.06
N ARG A 580 -25.89 -9.63 -22.92
CA ARG A 580 -24.97 -9.92 -24.04
C ARG A 580 -25.41 -11.11 -24.93
N GLY A 581 -26.72 -11.28 -25.09
CA GLY A 581 -27.32 -12.33 -25.92
C GLY A 581 -27.68 -13.62 -25.17
N ILE A 582 -27.38 -13.73 -23.87
CA ILE A 582 -27.75 -14.87 -23.03
C ILE A 582 -29.01 -14.54 -22.23
N GLU A 583 -30.03 -15.39 -22.29
CA GLU A 583 -31.27 -15.17 -21.56
C GLU A 583 -31.05 -15.21 -20.04
N LEU A 584 -31.66 -14.26 -19.32
CA LEU A 584 -31.61 -14.19 -17.86
C LEU A 584 -32.20 -15.45 -17.20
N SER A 585 -33.11 -16.15 -17.88
CA SER A 585 -33.65 -17.45 -17.45
C SER A 585 -32.54 -18.46 -17.17
N VAL A 586 -31.66 -18.66 -18.15
CA VAL A 586 -30.54 -19.60 -18.12
C VAL A 586 -29.51 -19.20 -17.06
N ILE A 587 -29.14 -17.92 -17.01
CA ILE A 587 -28.17 -17.41 -16.02
C ILE A 587 -28.73 -17.61 -14.59
N SER A 588 -30.01 -17.31 -14.39
CA SER A 588 -30.68 -17.46 -13.08
C SER A 588 -30.76 -18.90 -12.61
N GLU A 589 -31.03 -19.85 -13.51
CA GLU A 589 -31.08 -21.29 -13.17
C GLU A 589 -29.70 -21.77 -12.72
N ARG A 590 -28.65 -21.46 -13.50
CA ARG A 590 -27.27 -21.85 -13.17
C ARG A 590 -26.76 -21.21 -11.88
N ALA A 591 -27.01 -19.92 -11.68
CA ALA A 591 -26.64 -19.23 -10.45
C ALA A 591 -27.39 -19.79 -9.22
N TRP A 592 -28.64 -20.21 -9.40
CA TRP A 592 -29.44 -20.80 -8.33
C TRP A 592 -28.86 -22.13 -7.85
N ASP A 593 -28.50 -23.03 -8.76
CA ASP A 593 -28.00 -24.36 -8.38
C ASP A 593 -26.57 -24.35 -7.82
N SER A 594 -25.78 -23.32 -8.14
CA SER A 594 -24.33 -23.28 -7.86
C SER A 594 -23.95 -22.55 -6.57
N LEU A 595 -24.89 -21.88 -5.89
CA LEU A 595 -24.63 -21.23 -4.61
C LEU A 595 -24.65 -22.27 -3.49
N VAL A 596 -23.50 -22.44 -2.83
CA VAL A 596 -23.27 -23.49 -1.82
C VAL A 596 -22.95 -22.85 -0.46
N GLU A 597 -23.49 -23.43 0.61
CA GLU A 597 -23.12 -23.09 1.99
C GLU A 597 -21.94 -23.96 2.44
N VAL A 598 -20.92 -23.35 3.05
CA VAL A 598 -19.69 -24.01 3.48
C VAL A 598 -19.78 -24.34 4.96
N ASP A 599 -19.68 -25.64 5.29
CA ASP A 599 -19.62 -26.08 6.67
C ASP A 599 -18.19 -25.99 7.23
N LEU A 600 -17.97 -25.02 8.13
CA LEU A 600 -16.68 -24.80 8.80
C LEU A 600 -16.57 -25.53 10.16
N SER A 601 -17.60 -26.28 10.59
CA SER A 601 -17.65 -26.93 11.91
C SER A 601 -16.64 -28.07 12.11
N SER A 602 -16.10 -28.61 11.02
CA SER A 602 -15.10 -29.69 11.02
C SER A 602 -13.64 -29.22 11.14
N HIS A 603 -13.40 -27.91 11.06
CA HIS A 603 -12.05 -27.35 11.18
C HIS A 603 -11.71 -27.10 12.65
N ASN A 604 -10.75 -27.88 13.17
CA ASN A 604 -10.31 -27.81 14.56
C ASN A 604 -9.22 -26.73 14.68
N PRO A 605 -9.49 -25.55 15.26
CA PRO A 605 -8.55 -24.42 15.25
C PRO A 605 -7.32 -24.64 16.15
N ALA A 606 -7.31 -25.71 16.95
CA ALA A 606 -6.27 -26.01 17.93
C ALA A 606 -5.07 -26.81 17.38
N ALA A 607 -5.12 -27.32 16.13
CA ALA A 607 -4.14 -28.30 15.66
C ALA A 607 -2.97 -27.74 14.81
N GLU A 608 -3.06 -26.50 14.31
CA GLU A 608 -2.03 -25.93 13.41
C GLU A 608 -1.65 -24.50 13.80
N SER A 609 -1.02 -24.34 14.97
CA SER A 609 -0.38 -23.07 15.34
C SER A 609 0.99 -22.93 14.66
N SER A 610 1.02 -22.80 13.33
CA SER A 610 2.26 -22.50 12.61
C SER A 610 2.06 -21.49 11.48
N LYS A 611 2.66 -20.30 11.66
CA LYS A 611 3.02 -19.31 10.61
C LYS A 611 1.86 -18.66 9.82
N GLY A 612 0.86 -18.09 10.49
CA GLY A 612 -0.01 -17.08 9.88
C GLY A 612 0.57 -15.67 10.04
N SER A 613 0.66 -14.88 8.96
CA SER A 613 0.94 -13.45 9.06
C SER A 613 -0.26 -12.72 9.68
N ALA A 614 -0.03 -11.72 10.55
CA ALA A 614 -1.11 -10.90 11.10
C ALA A 614 -1.95 -10.28 9.96
N VAL A 615 -3.27 -10.44 10.07
CA VAL A 615 -4.24 -9.92 9.10
C VAL A 615 -4.33 -8.40 9.24
N ARG A 616 -4.34 -7.66 8.13
CA ARG A 616 -4.38 -6.19 8.11
C ARG A 616 -5.81 -5.67 8.22
N SER A 617 -5.98 -4.50 8.84
CA SER A 617 -7.26 -3.78 8.87
C SER A 617 -7.39 -2.81 7.71
N PHE A 618 -8.59 -2.71 7.13
CA PHE A 618 -8.91 -1.71 6.13
C PHE A 618 -8.79 -0.29 6.69
N SER A 619 -8.12 0.62 5.96
CA SER A 619 -8.04 2.04 6.29
C SER A 619 -8.47 2.90 5.09
N PHE A 620 -9.44 3.79 5.30
CA PHE A 620 -9.82 4.76 4.27
C PHE A 620 -8.73 5.82 4.11
N ASN A 621 -7.88 5.69 3.10
CA ASN A 621 -6.70 6.54 2.89
C ASN A 621 -6.58 7.04 1.43
N ALA A 622 -7.53 6.68 0.57
CA ALA A 622 -7.59 7.18 -0.79
C ALA A 622 -9.03 7.38 -1.27
N ILE A 623 -9.22 8.35 -2.16
CA ILE A 623 -10.46 8.61 -2.88
C ILE A 623 -10.15 8.44 -4.35
N ALA A 624 -10.85 7.53 -5.01
CA ALA A 624 -10.66 7.33 -6.42
C ALA A 624 -11.37 8.39 -7.26
N VAL A 625 -10.76 8.73 -8.37
CA VAL A 625 -11.30 9.67 -9.34
C VAL A 625 -11.55 8.95 -10.66
N GLU A 626 -12.78 9.03 -11.14
CA GLU A 626 -13.11 8.59 -12.51
C GLU A 626 -12.65 9.66 -13.50
N THR A 627 -11.77 9.28 -14.42
CA THR A 627 -11.33 10.13 -15.53
C THR A 627 -12.11 9.81 -16.81
N ASP A 628 -12.10 10.71 -17.80
CA ASP A 628 -12.83 10.58 -19.07
C ASP A 628 -12.46 9.31 -19.87
N ASP A 629 -11.28 8.73 -19.60
CA ASP A 629 -10.78 7.49 -20.21
C ASP A 629 -11.33 6.22 -19.54
N GLY A 630 -12.14 6.37 -18.47
CA GLY A 630 -12.70 5.26 -17.69
C GLY A 630 -11.72 4.65 -16.68
N GLU A 631 -10.52 5.21 -16.54
CA GLU A 631 -9.56 4.81 -15.52
C GLU A 631 -9.95 5.42 -14.17
N THR A 632 -10.10 4.54 -13.18
CA THR A 632 -10.28 4.89 -11.77
C THR A 632 -8.89 5.12 -11.18
N VAL A 633 -8.45 6.38 -11.11
CA VAL A 633 -7.16 6.72 -10.50
C VAL A 633 -7.38 6.85 -9.01
N VAL A 634 -6.90 5.86 -8.24
CA VAL A 634 -6.77 5.98 -6.79
C VAL A 634 -5.58 6.93 -6.58
N ASN A 635 -5.84 8.19 -6.26
CA ASN A 635 -4.79 9.20 -6.00
C ASN A 635 -4.04 8.83 -4.72
N GLY A 636 -3.09 7.90 -4.86
CA GLY A 636 -2.31 7.30 -3.79
C GLY A 636 -1.13 6.49 -4.34
N SER A 637 -0.57 6.91 -5.49
CA SER A 637 0.74 6.55 -6.05
C SER A 637 0.78 7.06 -7.49
N GLY A 638 1.17 8.32 -7.67
CA GLY A 638 1.43 8.90 -8.98
C GLY A 638 2.92 8.88 -9.29
N LEU A 639 3.27 8.47 -10.51
CA LEU A 639 4.60 8.65 -11.10
C LEU A 639 4.98 10.14 -11.07
N GLY A 640 5.99 10.49 -10.28
CA GLY A 640 6.50 11.85 -10.20
C GLY A 640 6.98 12.35 -11.56
N SER A 641 6.57 13.56 -11.94
CA SER A 641 7.02 14.22 -13.16
C SER A 641 8.52 14.57 -13.07
N TRP A 642 9.18 14.91 -14.19
CA TRP A 642 10.54 15.48 -14.16
C TRP A 642 10.65 16.71 -13.24
N HIS A 643 9.55 17.45 -13.04
CA HIS A 643 9.51 18.57 -12.11
C HIS A 643 9.55 18.13 -10.64
N ASP A 644 9.04 16.95 -10.31
CA ASP A 644 9.11 16.39 -8.94
C ASP A 644 10.52 15.89 -8.64
N ALA A 645 11.17 15.25 -9.61
CA ALA A 645 12.60 14.93 -9.54
C ALA A 645 13.46 16.19 -9.40
N ALA A 646 13.16 17.26 -10.14
CA ALA A 646 13.85 18.54 -10.02
C ALA A 646 13.63 19.19 -8.64
N LYS A 647 12.42 19.11 -8.06
CA LYS A 647 12.14 19.62 -6.70
C LYS A 647 12.94 18.86 -5.63
N HIS A 648 13.06 17.54 -5.75
CA HIS A 648 13.85 16.73 -4.81
C HIS A 648 15.34 17.12 -4.83
N ILE A 649 15.86 17.47 -6.01
CA ILE A 649 17.25 17.91 -6.20
C ILE A 649 17.47 19.36 -5.76
N ILE A 650 16.51 20.25 -6.02
CA ILE A 650 16.61 21.68 -5.68
C ILE A 650 16.36 21.91 -4.18
N PHE A 651 15.54 21.07 -3.53
CA PHE A 651 15.18 21.17 -2.12
C PHE A 651 15.49 19.87 -1.35
N PRO A 652 16.74 19.39 -1.33
CA PRO A 652 17.07 18.12 -0.70
C PRO A 652 16.74 18.12 0.79
N SER A 653 16.81 19.26 1.47
CA SER A 653 16.41 19.41 2.88
C SER A 653 14.92 19.19 3.18
N ALA A 654 14.06 19.28 2.16
CA ALA A 654 12.61 19.11 2.30
C ALA A 654 12.11 17.71 1.92
N PHE A 655 12.88 16.98 1.08
CA PHE A 655 12.46 15.69 0.51
C PHE A 655 13.39 14.52 0.84
N THR A 656 14.61 14.79 1.31
CA THR A 656 15.49 13.75 1.85
C THR A 656 15.06 13.48 3.29
N PRO A 657 14.91 12.21 3.72
CA PRO A 657 14.61 11.91 5.11
C PRO A 657 15.61 12.64 6.02
N GLN A 658 15.09 13.33 7.04
CA GLN A 658 15.93 14.04 7.99
C GLN A 658 16.91 13.04 8.62
N PHE A 659 18.18 13.39 8.59
CA PHE A 659 19.21 12.68 9.32
C PHE A 659 18.94 12.90 10.80
N GLU A 660 18.38 11.92 11.50
CA GLU A 660 18.43 11.94 12.96
C GLU A 660 19.90 11.87 13.34
N ALA A 661 20.40 12.97 13.92
CA ALA A 661 21.75 13.01 14.46
C ALA A 661 21.84 11.96 15.56
N SER A 662 22.35 10.78 15.24
CA SER A 662 22.61 9.77 16.24
C SER A 662 23.82 10.19 17.08
N SER A 663 23.75 9.94 18.38
CA SER A 663 24.90 10.06 19.28
C SER A 663 25.86 8.86 19.15
N ASP A 664 25.70 8.03 18.11
CA ASP A 664 26.55 6.87 17.85
C ASP A 664 27.94 7.38 17.38
N PRO A 665 29.05 6.93 17.97
CA PRO A 665 30.40 7.28 17.52
C PRO A 665 30.65 6.99 16.03
N TYR A 666 29.87 6.09 15.41
CA TYR A 666 29.93 5.76 13.99
C TYR A 666 28.55 5.94 13.31
N PRO A 667 28.17 7.18 12.96
CA PRO A 667 26.85 7.46 12.42
C PRO A 667 26.64 6.81 11.05
N GLN A 668 25.48 6.19 10.84
CA GLN A 668 25.11 5.57 9.56
C GLN A 668 24.97 6.61 8.45
N ASN A 669 25.21 6.23 7.20
CA ASN A 669 24.82 7.03 6.03
C ASN A 669 23.67 6.34 5.27
N PRO A 670 22.40 6.59 5.66
CA PRO A 670 21.23 5.97 5.03
C PRO A 670 21.06 6.35 3.56
N ALA A 671 21.77 7.36 3.05
CA ALA A 671 21.69 7.76 1.64
C ALA A 671 22.39 6.79 0.67
N LEU A 672 23.25 5.88 1.16
CA LEU A 672 23.98 4.94 0.28
C LEU A 672 23.05 3.86 -0.29
N ARG A 673 22.20 3.27 0.55
CA ARG A 673 21.25 2.19 0.24
C ARG A 673 19.98 2.36 1.09
N PRO A 674 19.11 3.35 0.80
CA PRO A 674 17.92 3.64 1.61
C PRO A 674 16.91 2.49 1.65
N GLU A 675 16.98 1.55 0.72
CA GLU A 675 16.08 0.40 0.57
C GLU A 675 16.41 -0.81 1.46
N ILE A 676 17.52 -0.76 2.20
CA ILE A 676 17.98 -1.91 2.98
C ILE A 676 17.81 -1.62 4.48
N PRO A 677 17.10 -2.49 5.23
CA PRO A 677 16.90 -2.30 6.66
C PRO A 677 18.15 -2.65 7.50
N ASP A 678 19.05 -3.48 6.98
CA ASP A 678 20.28 -3.90 7.67
C ASP A 678 21.33 -2.78 7.75
N ARG A 679 22.09 -2.73 8.85
CA ARG A 679 23.21 -1.79 9.01
C ARG A 679 24.26 -2.05 7.93
N THR A 680 24.49 -1.04 7.10
CA THR A 680 25.52 -1.06 6.05
C THR A 680 26.77 -0.33 6.48
N TYR A 681 27.91 -0.80 5.99
CA TYR A 681 29.23 -0.23 6.23
C TYR A 681 29.92 0.02 4.90
N LEU A 682 30.67 1.11 4.83
CA LEU A 682 31.47 1.45 3.66
C LEU A 682 32.93 1.11 3.94
N VAL A 683 33.39 0.00 3.40
CA VAL A 683 34.75 -0.53 3.62
C VAL A 683 35.64 -0.28 2.41
N THR A 684 36.96 -0.26 2.60
CA THR A 684 37.90 0.02 1.50
C THR A 684 38.67 -1.24 1.13
N CYS A 685 38.65 -1.63 -0.15
CA CYS A 685 39.47 -2.74 -0.65
C CYS A 685 40.95 -2.36 -0.54
N THR A 686 41.73 -3.12 0.22
CA THR A 686 43.18 -2.90 0.39
C THR A 686 44.00 -3.90 -0.41
N VAL A 687 43.54 -5.15 -0.49
CA VAL A 687 44.20 -6.22 -1.25
C VAL A 687 43.18 -6.90 -2.16
N ASN A 688 43.56 -7.12 -3.41
CA ASN A 688 42.89 -8.02 -4.34
C ASN A 688 43.96 -8.88 -5.03
N ARG A 689 44.09 -10.13 -4.60
CA ARG A 689 45.18 -11.03 -5.01
C ARG A 689 44.64 -12.36 -5.49
N ARG A 690 44.93 -12.70 -6.76
CA ARG A 690 44.66 -14.05 -7.29
C ARG A 690 45.52 -15.08 -6.58
N LEU A 691 44.90 -16.19 -6.15
CA LEU A 691 45.54 -17.34 -5.50
C LEU A 691 45.89 -18.46 -6.50
N THR A 692 45.17 -18.55 -7.62
CA THR A 692 45.45 -19.55 -8.66
C THR A 692 46.46 -19.03 -9.70
N PRO A 693 47.22 -19.90 -10.38
CA PRO A 693 48.05 -19.52 -11.52
C PRO A 693 47.23 -18.83 -12.62
N LYS A 694 47.85 -17.93 -13.40
CA LYS A 694 47.16 -17.19 -14.47
C LYS A 694 46.66 -18.10 -15.59
N GLU A 695 47.39 -19.18 -15.82
CA GLU A 695 47.15 -20.20 -16.84
C GLU A 695 46.03 -21.17 -16.43
N TYR A 696 45.56 -21.11 -15.18
CA TYR A 696 44.50 -21.96 -14.67
C TYR A 696 43.11 -21.43 -15.05
N ASP A 697 42.20 -22.36 -15.35
CA ASP A 697 40.85 -22.09 -15.86
C ASP A 697 39.98 -21.29 -14.87
N ARG A 698 40.16 -21.49 -13.57
CA ARG A 698 39.38 -20.78 -12.54
C ARG A 698 40.18 -19.71 -11.84
N ASN A 699 39.59 -18.52 -11.75
CA ASN A 699 40.12 -17.43 -10.95
C ASN A 699 39.60 -17.54 -9.49
N VAL A 700 40.46 -17.96 -8.57
CA VAL A 700 40.18 -17.86 -7.12
C VAL A 700 41.08 -16.76 -6.57
N PHE A 701 40.50 -15.83 -5.83
CA PHE A 701 41.20 -14.64 -5.36
C PHE A 701 40.83 -14.32 -3.92
N HIS A 702 41.78 -13.66 -3.26
CA HIS A 702 41.70 -13.20 -1.89
C HIS A 702 41.52 -11.70 -1.88
N LEU A 703 40.57 -11.24 -1.06
CA LEU A 703 40.30 -9.84 -0.82
C LEU A 703 40.56 -9.49 0.64
N GLU A 704 41.09 -8.30 0.87
CA GLU A 704 41.15 -7.68 2.20
C GLU A 704 40.42 -6.33 2.15
N PHE A 705 39.58 -6.09 3.14
CA PHE A 705 38.86 -4.84 3.32
C PHE A 705 39.27 -4.17 4.63
N ASP A 706 39.69 -2.92 4.56
CA ASP A 706 39.91 -2.05 5.71
C ASP A 706 38.56 -1.53 6.23
N THR A 707 38.34 -1.72 7.53
CA THR A 707 37.13 -1.37 8.26
C THR A 707 37.39 -0.28 9.32
N SER A 708 38.60 0.28 9.36
CA SER A 708 38.97 1.31 10.33
C SER A 708 38.03 2.52 10.26
N GLY A 709 37.57 2.98 11.43
CA GLY A 709 36.64 4.11 11.54
C GLY A 709 35.20 3.83 11.11
N THR A 710 34.84 2.57 10.79
CA THR A 710 33.45 2.20 10.45
C THR A 710 32.65 1.62 11.62
N GLY A 711 33.35 1.17 12.68
CA GLY A 711 32.74 0.47 13.82
C GLY A 711 32.22 -0.93 13.49
N LEU A 712 32.60 -1.51 12.35
CA LEU A 712 32.19 -2.86 11.93
C LEU A 712 32.82 -3.90 12.87
N THR A 713 31.97 -4.68 13.53
CA THR A 713 32.37 -5.85 14.33
C THR A 713 31.75 -7.12 13.76
N TYR A 714 32.51 -8.22 13.75
CA TYR A 714 32.03 -9.51 13.28
C TYR A 714 32.58 -10.66 14.12
N ALA A 715 31.79 -11.72 14.23
CA ALA A 715 32.17 -12.95 14.91
C ALA A 715 32.70 -14.00 13.92
N ILE A 716 33.41 -14.99 14.46
CA ILE A 716 33.97 -16.09 13.67
C ILE A 716 32.84 -16.91 13.05
N GLY A 717 32.95 -17.14 11.74
CA GLY A 717 32.00 -17.89 10.93
C GLY A 717 30.82 -17.08 10.39
N GLU A 718 30.72 -15.79 10.72
CA GLU A 718 29.75 -14.90 10.07
C GLU A 718 30.09 -14.66 8.60
N ALA A 719 29.10 -14.19 7.84
CA ALA A 719 29.23 -13.90 6.42
C ALA A 719 29.16 -12.39 6.16
N LEU A 720 30.01 -11.92 5.25
CA LEU A 720 29.96 -10.57 4.72
C LEU A 720 28.99 -10.51 3.54
N GLY A 721 27.89 -9.78 3.70
CA GLY A 721 26.96 -9.45 2.62
C GLY A 721 27.52 -8.30 1.79
N VAL A 722 28.04 -8.62 0.61
CA VAL A 722 28.57 -7.64 -0.36
C VAL A 722 27.45 -7.15 -1.27
N HIS A 723 27.32 -5.83 -1.38
CA HIS A 723 26.37 -5.16 -2.25
C HIS A 723 27.00 -4.86 -3.61
N GLY A 724 27.11 -5.89 -4.45
CA GLY A 724 27.72 -5.80 -5.77
C GLY A 724 26.90 -4.98 -6.77
N TRP A 725 27.58 -4.41 -7.77
CA TRP A 725 26.97 -3.63 -8.84
C TRP A 725 26.97 -4.40 -10.16
N ASN A 726 26.02 -4.09 -11.04
CA ASN A 726 26.07 -4.52 -12.43
C ASN A 726 27.21 -3.81 -13.17
N ASP A 727 27.73 -4.44 -14.22
CA ASP A 727 28.83 -3.91 -15.02
C ASP A 727 28.43 -2.66 -15.81
N ASP A 728 29.29 -1.63 -15.74
CA ASP A 728 29.05 -0.32 -16.35
C ASP A 728 28.80 -0.40 -17.86
N GLU A 729 29.56 -1.24 -18.58
CA GLU A 729 29.43 -1.38 -20.03
C GLU A 729 28.14 -2.11 -20.39
N GLU A 730 27.77 -3.16 -19.64
CA GLU A 730 26.53 -3.91 -19.87
C GLU A 730 25.29 -3.04 -19.65
N VAL A 731 25.29 -2.19 -18.61
CA VAL A 731 24.20 -1.24 -18.33
C VAL A 731 24.11 -0.18 -19.43
N MET A 732 25.25 0.40 -19.84
CA MET A 732 25.28 1.41 -20.91
C MET A 732 24.80 0.84 -22.25
N ASP A 733 25.18 -0.39 -22.58
CA ASP A 733 24.73 -1.09 -23.77
C ASP A 733 23.23 -1.38 -23.72
N PHE A 734 22.69 -1.74 -22.56
CA PHE A 734 21.26 -1.89 -22.36
C PHE A 734 20.53 -0.54 -22.55
N CYS A 735 21.00 0.55 -21.94
CA CYS A 735 20.40 1.88 -22.11
C CYS A 735 20.35 2.30 -23.58
N ARG A 736 21.44 2.10 -24.34
CA ARG A 736 21.50 2.40 -25.78
C ARG A 736 20.49 1.58 -26.59
N TRP A 737 20.38 0.27 -26.30
CA TRP A 737 19.44 -0.60 -26.99
C TRP A 737 17.97 -0.30 -26.61
N TYR A 738 17.71 -0.04 -25.33
CA TYR A 738 16.38 0.26 -24.80
C TYR A 738 15.91 1.68 -25.14
N GLY A 739 16.81 2.55 -25.61
CA GLY A 739 16.48 3.90 -26.08
C GLY A 739 16.22 4.88 -24.93
N VAL A 740 16.89 4.69 -23.79
CA VAL A 740 16.76 5.54 -22.60
C VAL A 740 18.06 6.29 -22.35
N ASP A 741 17.93 7.56 -21.95
CA ASP A 741 19.09 8.37 -21.57
C ASP A 741 19.60 7.92 -20.19
N PRO A 742 20.86 7.45 -20.06
CA PRO A 742 21.43 7.02 -18.78
C PRO A 742 21.48 8.13 -17.73
N ASN A 743 21.50 9.40 -18.14
CA ASN A 743 21.55 10.54 -17.24
C ASN A 743 20.15 11.05 -16.85
N ARG A 744 19.09 10.51 -17.46
CA ARG A 744 17.71 10.85 -17.09
C ARG A 744 17.49 10.48 -15.63
N LEU A 745 16.85 11.38 -14.89
CA LEU A 745 16.47 11.16 -13.51
C LEU A 745 15.15 10.41 -13.46
N ILE A 746 15.10 9.39 -12.62
CA ILE A 746 13.91 8.60 -12.30
C ILE A 746 13.74 8.53 -10.80
N THR A 747 12.50 8.43 -10.36
CA THR A 747 12.13 8.33 -8.95
C THR A 747 11.51 6.96 -8.73
N ILE A 748 12.12 6.18 -7.84
CA ILE A 748 11.77 4.78 -7.58
C ILE A 748 11.34 4.66 -6.11
N PRO A 749 10.32 3.85 -5.79
CA PRO A 749 9.99 3.55 -4.41
C PRO A 749 11.19 2.94 -3.66
N VAL A 750 11.26 3.20 -2.36
CA VAL A 750 12.17 2.53 -1.44
C VAL A 750 11.45 1.27 -0.92
N PRO A 751 11.87 0.06 -1.32
CA PRO A 751 11.33 -1.18 -0.77
C PRO A 751 11.27 -1.18 0.76
N ASN A 752 10.16 -1.64 1.33
CA ASN A 752 9.92 -1.73 2.78
C ASN A 752 9.96 -0.39 3.55
N ALA A 753 9.85 0.75 2.86
CA ALA A 753 9.70 2.06 3.48
C ALA A 753 8.49 2.79 2.89
N ASP A 754 7.36 2.68 3.59
CA ASP A 754 6.06 3.19 3.14
C ASP A 754 6.12 4.68 2.77
N GLY A 755 5.73 5.00 1.52
CA GLY A 755 5.66 6.36 0.99
C GLY A 755 7.02 7.04 0.73
N LYS A 756 8.16 6.38 0.98
CA LYS A 756 9.48 6.96 0.69
C LYS A 756 9.87 6.64 -0.75
N MET A 757 10.15 7.70 -1.50
CA MET A 757 10.69 7.62 -2.85
C MET A 757 12.11 8.18 -2.86
N HIS A 758 12.99 7.64 -3.70
CA HIS A 758 14.31 8.21 -3.92
C HIS A 758 14.58 8.43 -5.41
N THR A 759 15.33 9.49 -5.71
CA THR A 759 15.61 9.92 -7.09
C THR A 759 17.05 9.57 -7.45
N ARG A 760 17.24 8.86 -8.57
CA ARG A 760 18.54 8.46 -9.11
C ARG A 760 18.56 8.64 -10.63
N THR A 761 19.74 8.62 -11.23
CA THR A 761 19.82 8.49 -12.69
C THR A 761 19.42 7.08 -13.12
N VAL A 762 18.91 6.91 -14.34
CA VAL A 762 18.63 5.59 -14.95
C VAL A 762 19.85 4.68 -14.84
N PHE A 763 21.05 5.21 -15.11
CA PHE A 763 22.29 4.46 -14.97
C PHE A 763 22.50 3.97 -13.53
N GLN A 764 22.39 4.86 -12.53
CA GLN A 764 22.58 4.48 -11.12
C GLN A 764 21.55 3.46 -10.65
N ALA A 765 20.29 3.58 -11.07
CA ALA A 765 19.24 2.64 -10.73
C ALA A 765 19.53 1.24 -11.31
N LEU A 766 19.80 1.15 -12.62
CA LEU A 766 20.11 -0.11 -13.28
C LEU A 766 21.44 -0.73 -12.84
N GLN A 767 22.41 0.09 -12.42
CA GLN A 767 23.71 -0.38 -11.97
C GLN A 767 23.68 -0.89 -10.52
N GLN A 768 23.01 -0.17 -9.61
CA GLN A 768 23.18 -0.36 -8.17
C GLN A 768 21.95 -0.95 -7.47
N GLN A 769 20.76 -0.79 -8.06
CA GLN A 769 19.51 -1.17 -7.42
C GLN A 769 18.79 -2.31 -8.15
N ILE A 770 18.64 -2.27 -9.47
CA ILE A 770 17.78 -3.21 -10.21
C ILE A 770 18.54 -4.45 -10.71
N ASP A 771 18.01 -5.67 -10.47
CA ASP A 771 18.65 -6.94 -10.85
C ASP A 771 18.43 -7.30 -12.34
N LEU A 772 18.86 -6.40 -13.24
CA LEU A 772 18.64 -6.50 -14.69
C LEU A 772 19.27 -7.76 -15.34
N PHE A 773 20.39 -8.23 -14.79
CA PHE A 773 21.11 -9.42 -15.27
C PHE A 773 20.83 -10.66 -14.40
N GLY A 774 19.82 -10.60 -13.54
CA GLY A 774 19.34 -11.69 -12.71
C GLY A 774 18.42 -12.66 -13.45
N LYS A 775 17.97 -13.69 -12.72
CA LYS A 775 17.06 -14.74 -13.22
C LYS A 775 15.60 -14.27 -13.15
N PRO A 776 14.87 -14.18 -14.29
CA PRO A 776 13.48 -13.75 -14.28
C PRO A 776 12.57 -14.78 -13.58
N PRO A 777 11.69 -14.36 -12.65
CA PRO A 777 10.66 -15.22 -12.10
C PRO A 777 9.56 -15.46 -13.13
N LYS A 778 8.71 -16.46 -12.89
CA LYS A 778 7.60 -16.79 -13.78
C LYS A 778 6.60 -15.64 -13.92
N SER A 779 6.34 -14.89 -12.84
CA SER A 779 5.46 -13.71 -12.82
C SER A 779 5.90 -12.64 -13.82
N PHE A 780 7.20 -12.39 -13.93
CA PHE A 780 7.74 -11.37 -14.84
C PHE A 780 7.31 -11.59 -16.30
N TYR A 781 7.19 -12.84 -16.77
CA TYR A 781 6.73 -13.12 -18.13
C TYR A 781 5.25 -12.76 -18.32
N THR A 782 4.42 -13.04 -17.30
CA THR A 782 3.00 -12.68 -17.31
C THR A 782 2.82 -11.17 -17.29
N ASP A 783 3.51 -10.47 -16.39
CA ASP A 783 3.41 -9.02 -16.21
C ASP A 783 3.94 -8.28 -17.45
N LEU A 784 5.03 -8.78 -18.06
CA LEU A 784 5.59 -8.21 -19.28
C LEU A 784 4.65 -8.34 -20.49
N ALA A 785 3.75 -9.35 -20.50
CA ALA A 785 2.85 -9.61 -21.62
C ALA A 785 1.85 -8.46 -21.87
N GLU A 786 1.50 -7.70 -20.84
CA GLU A 786 0.58 -6.55 -20.94
C GLU A 786 1.15 -5.43 -21.82
N TYR A 787 2.48 -5.30 -21.85
CA TYR A 787 3.19 -4.27 -22.58
C TYR A 787 3.55 -4.69 -24.01
N ALA A 788 3.17 -5.90 -24.44
CA ALA A 788 3.48 -6.44 -25.77
C ALA A 788 2.49 -5.95 -26.83
N THR A 789 2.97 -5.15 -27.79
CA THR A 789 2.11 -4.66 -28.90
C THR A 789 1.80 -5.72 -29.94
N LYS A 790 2.62 -6.77 -30.08
CA LYS A 790 2.37 -7.87 -31.00
C LYS A 790 1.68 -9.03 -30.30
N GLN A 791 0.53 -9.44 -30.83
CA GLN A 791 -0.27 -10.54 -30.28
C GLN A 791 0.51 -11.85 -30.15
N THR A 792 1.40 -12.18 -31.10
CA THR A 792 2.22 -13.40 -31.06
C THR A 792 3.20 -13.41 -29.89
N GLU A 793 3.80 -12.25 -29.58
CA GLU A 793 4.74 -12.10 -28.46
C GLU A 793 3.98 -12.13 -27.13
N LYS A 794 2.83 -11.44 -27.06
CA LYS A 794 1.91 -11.46 -25.90
C LYS A 794 1.49 -12.89 -25.53
N MET A 795 0.98 -13.67 -26.48
CA MET A 795 0.56 -15.05 -26.26
C MET A 795 1.73 -15.95 -25.83
N SER A 796 2.93 -15.72 -26.39
CA SER A 796 4.13 -16.49 -26.02
C SER A 796 4.57 -16.21 -24.58
N LEU A 797 4.54 -14.94 -24.16
CA LEU A 797 4.84 -14.52 -22.79
C LEU A 797 3.83 -15.09 -21.79
N GLN A 798 2.53 -15.01 -22.10
CA GLN A 798 1.45 -15.61 -21.29
C GLN A 798 1.60 -17.13 -21.19
N PHE A 799 1.95 -17.81 -22.28
CA PHE A 799 2.18 -19.26 -22.27
C PHE A 799 3.34 -19.64 -21.35
N ILE A 800 4.47 -18.91 -21.38
CA ILE A 800 5.60 -19.16 -20.46
C ILE A 800 5.18 -18.94 -18.99
N GLY A 801 4.33 -17.94 -18.75
CA GLY A 801 3.72 -17.65 -17.44
C GLY A 801 2.72 -18.71 -16.97
N SER A 802 2.08 -19.44 -17.88
CA SER A 802 1.02 -20.42 -17.58
C SER A 802 1.57 -21.80 -17.15
N ALA A 803 0.71 -22.67 -16.63
CA ALA A 803 1.10 -24.02 -16.18
C ALA A 803 1.64 -24.87 -17.35
N GLU A 804 1.04 -24.72 -18.53
CA GLU A 804 1.37 -25.43 -19.77
C GLU A 804 2.79 -25.10 -20.28
N GLY A 805 3.25 -23.87 -20.08
CA GLY A 805 4.60 -23.44 -20.44
C GLY A 805 5.67 -23.71 -19.39
N SER A 806 5.38 -24.43 -18.30
CA SER A 806 6.33 -24.72 -17.23
C SER A 806 7.61 -25.41 -17.72
N SER A 807 7.49 -26.31 -18.71
CA SER A 807 8.64 -26.97 -19.34
C SER A 807 9.52 -25.98 -20.12
N THR A 808 8.90 -25.04 -20.83
CA THR A 808 9.57 -23.96 -21.55
C THR A 808 10.25 -23.01 -20.58
N PHE A 809 9.57 -22.58 -19.53
CA PHE A 809 10.15 -21.76 -18.45
C PHE A 809 11.36 -22.46 -17.83
N LYS A 810 11.24 -23.75 -17.48
CA LYS A 810 12.35 -24.54 -16.93
C LYS A 810 13.53 -24.60 -17.88
N LYS A 811 13.30 -24.81 -19.18
CA LYS A 811 14.37 -24.77 -20.19
C LYS A 811 15.03 -23.38 -20.25
N LEU A 812 14.26 -22.30 -20.32
CA LEU A 812 14.79 -20.94 -20.40
C LEU A 812 15.60 -20.58 -19.14
N ALA A 813 15.07 -20.93 -17.97
CA ALA A 813 15.63 -20.63 -16.66
C ALA A 813 16.84 -21.49 -16.27
N GLU A 814 16.80 -22.79 -16.56
CA GLU A 814 17.82 -23.76 -16.11
C GLU A 814 18.73 -24.24 -17.23
N LYS A 815 18.36 -24.17 -18.51
CA LYS A 815 19.20 -24.61 -19.63
C LYS A 815 19.81 -23.43 -20.38
N ASP A 816 18.97 -22.48 -20.76
CA ASP A 816 19.40 -21.34 -21.59
C ASP A 816 19.96 -20.18 -20.74
N THR A 817 19.70 -20.18 -19.42
CA THR A 817 20.18 -19.20 -18.43
C THR A 817 19.88 -17.76 -18.81
N ILE A 818 18.66 -17.51 -19.28
CA ILE A 818 18.27 -16.19 -19.76
C ILE A 818 18.08 -15.22 -18.59
N HIS A 819 18.50 -13.97 -18.76
CA HIS A 819 18.30 -12.89 -17.81
C HIS A 819 17.18 -11.92 -18.25
N PHE A 820 16.78 -10.97 -17.41
CA PHE A 820 15.69 -10.03 -17.73
C PHE A 820 15.96 -9.26 -19.03
N ALA A 821 17.18 -8.75 -19.21
CA ALA A 821 17.55 -8.08 -20.46
C ALA A 821 17.50 -8.99 -21.71
N ASP A 822 17.65 -10.32 -21.59
CA ASP A 822 17.50 -11.24 -22.71
C ASP A 822 16.04 -11.41 -23.07
N VAL A 823 15.16 -11.54 -22.07
CA VAL A 823 13.71 -11.64 -22.27
C VAL A 823 13.20 -10.41 -23.02
N LEU A 824 13.62 -9.21 -22.61
CA LEU A 824 13.27 -7.97 -23.30
C LEU A 824 13.77 -7.95 -24.74
N ARG A 825 14.98 -8.50 -25.01
CA ARG A 825 15.53 -8.62 -26.37
C ARG A 825 14.81 -9.67 -27.21
N MET A 826 14.35 -10.76 -26.60
CA MET A 826 13.59 -11.83 -27.26
C MET A 826 12.18 -11.37 -27.67
N TYR A 827 11.56 -10.48 -26.88
CA TYR A 827 10.22 -9.95 -27.09
C TYR A 827 10.25 -8.42 -27.25
N PRO A 828 10.78 -7.90 -28.38
CA PRO A 828 11.02 -6.47 -28.56
C PRO A 828 9.74 -5.61 -28.61
N SER A 829 8.57 -6.23 -28.82
CA SER A 829 7.28 -5.52 -28.75
C SER A 829 6.79 -5.28 -27.32
N ALA A 830 7.33 -6.00 -26.33
CA ALA A 830 7.00 -5.87 -24.92
C ALA A 830 7.94 -4.85 -24.27
N ARG A 831 7.57 -3.56 -24.36
CA ARG A 831 8.48 -2.44 -24.05
C ARG A 831 7.84 -1.44 -23.08
N PRO A 832 7.80 -1.73 -21.78
CA PRO A 832 7.33 -0.79 -20.76
C PRO A 832 8.21 0.49 -20.70
N GLY A 833 7.72 1.52 -20.02
CA GLY A 833 8.56 2.68 -19.64
C GLY A 833 9.68 2.25 -18.68
N ILE A 834 10.77 3.01 -18.60
CA ILE A 834 11.91 2.64 -17.74
C ILE A 834 11.54 2.64 -16.25
N GLU A 835 10.61 3.50 -15.86
CA GLU A 835 10.07 3.61 -14.51
C GLU A 835 9.30 2.34 -14.14
N VAL A 836 8.36 1.93 -14.99
CA VAL A 836 7.59 0.67 -14.85
C VAL A 836 8.53 -0.54 -14.89
N LEU A 837 9.54 -0.52 -15.76
CA LEU A 837 10.52 -1.60 -15.83
C LEU A 837 11.30 -1.78 -14.51
N CYS A 838 11.64 -0.68 -13.83
CA CYS A 838 12.30 -0.72 -12.53
C CYS A 838 11.38 -1.25 -11.42
N GLU A 839 10.06 -1.18 -11.58
CA GLU A 839 9.09 -1.79 -10.65
C GLU A 839 8.87 -3.28 -10.94
N LEU A 840 8.86 -3.65 -12.23
CA LEU A 840 8.70 -5.04 -12.67
C LEU A 840 9.92 -5.91 -12.33
N ILE A 841 11.12 -5.34 -12.36
CA ILE A 841 12.36 -6.04 -12.03
C ILE A 841 12.73 -5.75 -10.57
N GLY A 842 12.77 -6.78 -9.74
CA GLY A 842 13.14 -6.63 -8.32
C GLY A 842 14.60 -6.19 -8.09
N ASP A 843 14.90 -5.82 -6.85
CA ASP A 843 16.22 -5.27 -6.49
C ASP A 843 17.35 -6.31 -6.44
N ILE A 844 18.58 -5.84 -6.61
CA ILE A 844 19.83 -6.58 -6.44
C ILE A 844 19.98 -6.99 -4.98
N LYS A 845 19.87 -8.30 -4.74
CA LYS A 845 20.11 -8.89 -3.42
C LYS A 845 21.61 -8.95 -3.09
N PRO A 846 22.02 -8.65 -1.84
CA PRO A 846 23.41 -8.82 -1.40
C PRO A 846 23.86 -10.28 -1.53
N ARG A 847 25.13 -10.46 -1.89
CA ARG A 847 25.77 -11.80 -1.94
C ARG A 847 26.60 -11.99 -0.70
N HIS A 848 26.35 -13.11 -0.03
CA HIS A 848 27.00 -13.44 1.23
C HIS A 848 28.24 -14.29 0.95
N TYR A 849 29.36 -13.90 1.55
CA TYR A 849 30.62 -14.61 1.49
C TYR A 849 31.08 -14.91 2.91
N SER A 850 31.40 -16.16 3.23
CA SER A 850 31.92 -16.54 4.55
C SER A 850 33.24 -15.81 4.80
N ILE A 851 33.36 -15.18 5.96
CA ILE A 851 34.54 -14.37 6.30
C ILE A 851 35.75 -15.28 6.52
N ALA A 852 36.87 -14.95 5.87
CA ALA A 852 38.09 -15.76 5.85
C ALA A 852 39.15 -15.33 6.87
N SER A 853 38.76 -14.52 7.87
CA SER A 853 39.64 -13.97 8.90
C SER A 853 38.99 -13.98 10.28
N SER A 854 39.79 -13.96 11.34
CA SER A 854 39.31 -13.73 12.70
C SER A 854 39.60 -12.29 13.15
N GLN A 855 38.57 -11.54 13.56
CA GLN A 855 38.74 -10.15 13.97
C GLN A 855 39.69 -9.99 15.17
N ALA A 856 39.76 -11.00 16.05
CA ALA A 856 40.70 -11.05 17.17
C ALA A 856 42.18 -11.05 16.73
N VAL A 857 42.45 -11.45 15.48
CA VAL A 857 43.80 -11.56 14.90
C VAL A 857 44.08 -10.38 13.97
N VAL A 858 43.13 -10.02 13.12
CA VAL A 858 43.33 -9.02 12.05
C VAL A 858 42.92 -7.59 12.44
N GLY A 859 42.21 -7.41 13.56
CA GLY A 859 41.74 -6.10 14.02
C GLY A 859 40.67 -5.51 13.12
N ASP A 860 40.87 -4.27 12.67
CA ASP A 860 39.92 -3.53 11.81
C ASP A 860 40.01 -3.96 10.32
N ARG A 861 40.09 -5.26 10.04
CA ARG A 861 40.17 -5.80 8.68
C ARG A 861 39.21 -6.98 8.50
N VAL A 862 38.67 -7.15 7.30
CA VAL A 862 37.86 -8.31 6.91
C VAL A 862 38.43 -8.92 5.64
N ASP A 863 38.73 -10.21 5.70
CA ASP A 863 39.27 -10.99 4.58
C ASP A 863 38.17 -11.85 3.93
N LEU A 864 38.16 -11.93 2.59
CA LEU A 864 37.32 -12.87 1.82
C LEU A 864 38.17 -13.79 0.95
N LEU A 865 37.61 -14.96 0.65
CA LEU A 865 38.08 -15.91 -0.35
C LEU A 865 36.96 -16.16 -1.36
N VAL A 866 37.18 -15.79 -2.62
CA VAL A 866 36.13 -15.76 -3.64
C VAL A 866 36.60 -16.47 -4.90
N VAL A 867 35.70 -17.19 -5.57
CA VAL A 867 35.90 -17.75 -6.91
C VAL A 867 35.05 -16.98 -7.91
N SER A 868 35.64 -16.59 -9.04
CA SER A 868 34.90 -15.99 -10.15
C SER A 868 33.95 -17.02 -10.76
N VAL A 869 32.69 -16.61 -10.99
CA VAL A 869 31.69 -17.43 -11.66
C VAL A 869 31.55 -16.96 -13.10
N GLU A 870 31.91 -17.82 -14.04
CA GLU A 870 31.75 -17.59 -15.48
C GLU A 870 31.32 -18.89 -16.17
N TRP A 871 30.42 -18.77 -17.15
CA TRP A 871 29.94 -19.90 -17.95
C TRP A 871 29.55 -19.43 -19.34
N VAL A 872 29.34 -20.37 -20.26
CA VAL A 872 28.87 -20.07 -21.62
C VAL A 872 27.48 -20.68 -21.79
N THR A 873 26.53 -19.89 -22.27
CA THR A 873 25.18 -20.38 -22.57
C THR A 873 25.21 -21.40 -23.72
N PRO A 874 24.17 -22.24 -23.89
CA PRO A 874 24.05 -23.09 -25.08
C PRO A 874 24.07 -22.33 -26.41
N SER A 875 23.72 -21.03 -26.40
CA SER A 875 23.79 -20.13 -27.56
C SER A 875 25.20 -19.57 -27.82
N GLY A 876 26.20 -19.93 -26.99
CA GLY A 876 27.59 -19.49 -27.13
C GLY A 876 27.91 -18.14 -26.51
N SER A 877 26.98 -17.53 -25.76
CA SER A 877 27.20 -16.23 -25.13
C SER A 877 27.85 -16.40 -23.75
N PRO A 878 28.92 -15.65 -23.43
CA PRO A 878 29.52 -15.70 -22.11
C PRO A 878 28.60 -15.07 -21.06
N ARG A 879 28.59 -15.63 -19.86
CA ARG A 879 27.81 -15.19 -18.70
C ARG A 879 28.69 -15.13 -17.47
N TYR A 880 28.37 -14.21 -16.59
CA TYR A 880 29.17 -13.88 -15.42
C TYR A 880 28.29 -13.79 -14.18
N GLY A 881 28.81 -14.23 -13.04
CA GLY A 881 28.25 -13.89 -11.74
C GLY A 881 28.51 -12.42 -11.44
N GLN A 882 27.48 -11.58 -11.48
CA GLN A 882 27.59 -10.12 -11.37
C GLN A 882 28.42 -9.66 -10.16
N CYS A 883 28.12 -10.16 -8.95
CA CYS A 883 28.88 -9.79 -7.76
C CYS A 883 30.34 -10.28 -7.79
N THR A 884 30.62 -11.47 -8.33
CA THR A 884 31.99 -11.98 -8.45
C THR A 884 32.81 -11.25 -9.51
N ARG A 885 32.17 -10.78 -10.59
CA ARG A 885 32.80 -9.93 -11.61
C ARG A 885 33.12 -8.56 -11.04
N TYR A 886 32.17 -7.96 -10.31
CA TYR A 886 32.37 -6.72 -9.56
C TYR A 886 33.56 -6.84 -8.60
N LEU A 887 33.60 -7.89 -7.77
CA LEU A 887 34.68 -8.15 -6.81
C LEU A 887 36.04 -8.40 -7.48
N ALA A 888 36.07 -9.15 -8.59
CA ALA A 888 37.30 -9.42 -9.33
C ALA A 888 37.87 -8.13 -9.97
N GLY A 889 37.01 -7.19 -10.36
CA GLY A 889 37.39 -5.89 -10.92
C GLY A 889 37.80 -4.83 -9.89
N LEU A 890 37.69 -5.10 -8.59
CA LEU A 890 38.01 -4.13 -7.55
C LEU A 890 39.51 -3.77 -7.54
N LYS A 891 39.77 -2.47 -7.49
CA LYS A 891 41.12 -1.92 -7.33
C LYS A 891 41.38 -1.56 -5.87
N PRO A 892 42.61 -1.76 -5.36
CA PRO A 892 43.00 -1.21 -4.05
C PRO A 892 42.67 0.28 -3.95
N GLY A 893 42.06 0.69 -2.84
CA GLY A 893 41.54 2.04 -2.58
C GLY A 893 40.07 2.26 -2.95
N GLN A 894 39.41 1.32 -3.66
CA GLN A 894 37.99 1.43 -3.96
C GLN A 894 37.12 1.08 -2.75
N LYS A 895 36.03 1.83 -2.57
CA LYS A 895 35.07 1.61 -1.49
C LYS A 895 33.96 0.64 -1.92
N VAL A 896 33.54 -0.20 -1.00
CA VAL A 896 32.52 -1.22 -1.20
C VAL A 896 31.51 -1.15 -0.06
N THR A 897 30.23 -1.21 -0.40
CA THR A 897 29.16 -1.29 0.60
C THR A 897 28.99 -2.73 1.03
N VAL A 898 29.05 -2.97 2.33
CA VAL A 898 28.94 -4.31 2.93
C VAL A 898 27.97 -4.31 4.11
N SER A 899 27.53 -5.50 4.50
CA SER A 899 26.64 -5.77 5.64
C SER A 899 27.09 -7.07 6.31
N ILE A 900 26.75 -7.27 7.59
CA ILE A 900 27.11 -8.48 8.33
C ILE A 900 25.87 -9.35 8.47
N LYS A 901 26.02 -10.64 8.15
CA LYS A 901 24.98 -11.64 8.35
C LYS A 901 25.43 -12.67 9.40
N PRO A 902 24.66 -12.85 10.49
CA PRO A 902 24.93 -13.90 11.46
C PRO A 902 24.91 -15.30 10.83
N SER A 903 25.80 -16.18 11.31
CA SER A 903 25.86 -17.60 10.92
C SER A 903 25.71 -18.53 12.12
N VAL A 904 25.29 -19.75 11.85
CA VAL A 904 25.28 -20.89 12.79
C VAL A 904 26.67 -21.54 12.93
N MET A 905 27.62 -21.21 12.04
CA MET A 905 28.97 -21.75 12.03
C MET A 905 29.86 -21.09 13.09
N LYS A 906 29.56 -21.30 14.36
CA LYS A 906 30.34 -20.72 15.49
C LYS A 906 31.33 -21.72 16.03
N LEU A 907 32.43 -21.26 16.63
CA LEU A 907 33.34 -22.14 17.37
C LEU A 907 32.65 -22.74 18.61
N PRO A 908 33.02 -23.96 19.03
CA PRO A 908 32.53 -24.53 20.28
C PRO A 908 32.94 -23.66 21.49
N PRO A 909 32.09 -23.57 22.52
CA PRO A 909 32.35 -22.72 23.68
C PRO A 909 33.55 -23.21 24.52
N ASP A 910 33.81 -24.52 24.53
CA ASP A 910 35.00 -25.09 25.15
C ASP A 910 36.16 -25.19 24.15
N ASN A 911 37.31 -24.66 24.56
CA ASN A 911 38.52 -24.73 23.76
C ASN A 911 39.10 -26.16 23.67
N MET A 912 38.76 -27.05 24.59
CA MET A 912 39.26 -28.44 24.61
C MET A 912 38.43 -29.40 23.73
N GLN A 913 37.25 -28.98 23.28
CA GLN A 913 36.36 -29.80 22.47
C GLN A 913 36.96 -30.06 21.08
N PRO A 914 36.98 -31.32 20.59
CA PRO A 914 37.50 -31.65 19.27
C PRO A 914 36.78 -30.93 18.14
N LEU A 915 37.54 -30.46 17.16
CA LEU A 915 37.04 -29.70 16.02
C LEU A 915 37.35 -30.43 14.71
N ILE A 916 36.32 -30.88 14.02
CA ILE A 916 36.43 -31.57 12.73
C ILE A 916 35.89 -30.65 11.64
N MET A 917 36.74 -30.28 10.70
CA MET A 917 36.45 -29.30 9.66
C MET A 917 36.67 -29.90 8.28
N ALA A 918 35.69 -29.81 7.40
CA ALA A 918 35.77 -30.28 6.02
C ALA A 918 35.50 -29.12 5.05
N GLY A 919 36.57 -28.61 4.43
CA GLY A 919 36.54 -27.46 3.52
C GLY A 919 36.83 -27.84 2.08
N LEU A 920 35.88 -27.60 1.18
CA LEU A 920 36.02 -27.91 -0.24
C LEU A 920 36.20 -26.62 -1.06
N GLY A 921 37.36 -26.48 -1.72
CA GLY A 921 37.68 -25.28 -2.51
C GLY A 921 37.54 -24.00 -1.68
N THR A 922 36.67 -23.07 -2.11
CA THR A 922 36.38 -21.83 -1.39
C THR A 922 35.73 -22.04 -0.02
N GLY A 923 35.24 -23.24 0.28
CA GLY A 923 34.81 -23.63 1.63
C GLY A 923 35.93 -23.63 2.67
N ALA A 924 37.19 -23.43 2.27
CA ALA A 924 38.30 -23.17 3.19
C ALA A 924 38.21 -21.80 3.91
N ALA A 925 37.37 -20.88 3.43
CA ALA A 925 37.24 -19.53 3.97
C ALA A 925 36.97 -19.49 5.49
N PRO A 926 35.85 -20.02 6.02
CA PRO A 926 35.58 -19.96 7.46
C PRO A 926 36.63 -20.75 8.27
N PHE A 927 37.18 -21.83 7.71
CA PHE A 927 38.18 -22.64 8.41
C PHE A 927 39.53 -21.94 8.56
N ARG A 928 39.91 -21.09 7.60
CA ARG A 928 41.04 -20.18 7.79
C ARG A 928 40.84 -19.27 9.00
N ALA A 929 39.64 -18.70 9.16
CA ALA A 929 39.31 -17.87 10.33
C ALA A 929 39.35 -18.68 11.65
N PHE A 930 38.82 -19.91 11.64
CA PHE A 930 38.83 -20.81 12.81
C PHE A 930 40.27 -21.14 13.22
N LEU A 931 41.12 -21.50 12.25
CA LEU A 931 42.52 -21.82 12.49
C LEU A 931 43.31 -20.62 12.99
N GLN A 932 43.11 -19.43 12.41
CA GLN A 932 43.71 -18.18 12.90
C GLN A 932 43.37 -17.93 14.36
N TYR A 933 42.10 -18.07 14.74
CA TYR A 933 41.68 -17.85 16.13
C TYR A 933 42.26 -18.91 17.07
N ARG A 934 42.26 -20.19 16.68
CA ARG A 934 42.80 -21.28 17.51
C ARG A 934 44.32 -21.15 17.69
N ALA A 935 45.04 -20.76 16.65
CA ALA A 935 46.46 -20.44 16.76
C ALA A 935 46.70 -19.24 17.69
N TRP A 936 45.85 -18.20 17.62
CA TRP A 936 45.92 -17.05 18.54
C TRP A 936 45.66 -17.46 19.99
N VAL A 937 44.63 -18.27 20.27
CA VAL A 937 44.34 -18.81 21.62
C VAL A 937 45.52 -19.64 22.14
N ALA A 938 46.09 -20.52 21.31
CA ALA A 938 47.28 -21.29 21.66
C ALA A 938 48.49 -20.39 21.96
N SER A 939 48.67 -19.29 21.21
CA SER A 939 49.74 -18.31 21.45
C SER A 939 49.61 -17.57 22.78
N GLN A 940 48.39 -17.47 23.34
CA GLN A 940 48.13 -16.92 24.67
C GLN A 940 48.39 -17.95 25.80
N GLY A 941 48.85 -19.17 25.47
CA GLY A 941 49.11 -20.24 26.43
C GLY A 941 47.86 -20.99 26.89
N ILE A 942 46.71 -20.78 26.24
CA ILE A 942 45.47 -21.49 26.55
C ILE A 942 45.47 -22.82 25.77
N PRO A 943 45.23 -23.97 26.42
CA PRO A 943 45.24 -25.26 25.73
C PRO A 943 44.06 -25.37 24.77
N ILE A 944 44.30 -25.99 23.62
CA ILE A 944 43.29 -26.27 22.59
C ILE A 944 43.14 -27.78 22.39
N GLY A 945 41.91 -28.21 22.11
CA GLY A 945 41.57 -29.59 21.75
C GLY A 945 42.09 -30.00 20.36
N PRO A 946 41.94 -31.28 19.99
CA PRO A 946 42.41 -31.78 18.71
C PRO A 946 41.63 -31.16 17.54
N ILE A 947 42.36 -30.76 16.49
CA ILE A 947 41.79 -30.15 15.27
C ILE A 947 42.09 -31.04 14.07
N TYR A 948 41.04 -31.54 13.43
CA TYR A 948 41.10 -32.33 12.21
C TYR A 948 40.59 -31.49 11.05
N TYR A 949 41.44 -31.26 10.05
CA TYR A 949 41.11 -30.44 8.89
C TYR A 949 41.21 -31.24 7.59
N TYR A 950 40.08 -31.46 6.93
CA TYR A 950 39.98 -32.09 5.63
C TYR A 950 39.82 -31.03 4.55
N PHE A 951 40.78 -30.93 3.63
CA PHE A 951 40.75 -29.98 2.53
C PHE A 951 40.69 -30.71 1.18
N GLY A 952 39.80 -30.26 0.29
CA GLY A 952 39.65 -30.84 -1.05
C GLY A 952 39.80 -29.81 -2.16
N SER A 953 40.63 -30.09 -3.16
CA SER A 953 40.73 -29.30 -4.40
C SER A 953 41.05 -30.16 -5.64
N ARG A 954 41.15 -29.54 -6.83
CA ARG A 954 41.47 -30.29 -8.06
C ARG A 954 42.92 -30.72 -8.11
N HIS A 955 43.84 -29.76 -7.96
CA HIS A 955 45.28 -29.96 -8.11
C HIS A 955 46.03 -29.27 -6.98
N GLN A 956 47.04 -29.93 -6.42
CA GLN A 956 47.89 -29.36 -5.37
C GLN A 956 48.67 -28.14 -5.87
N SER A 957 49.23 -28.21 -7.07
CA SER A 957 50.08 -27.14 -7.62
C SER A 957 49.33 -25.90 -8.10
N GLN A 958 48.00 -25.97 -8.25
CA GLN A 958 47.19 -24.90 -8.85
C GLN A 958 46.12 -24.35 -7.92
N GLU A 959 45.54 -25.19 -7.05
CA GLU A 959 44.38 -24.84 -6.23
C GLU A 959 44.54 -25.28 -4.76
N TYR A 960 45.78 -25.31 -4.25
CA TYR A 960 46.01 -25.47 -2.82
C TYR A 960 45.89 -24.10 -2.12
N LEU A 961 44.64 -23.69 -1.90
CA LEU A 961 44.29 -22.37 -1.36
C LEU A 961 44.88 -22.21 0.05
N TYR A 962 45.69 -21.17 0.24
CA TYR A 962 46.43 -20.91 1.49
C TYR A 962 47.33 -22.07 1.95
N GLY A 963 47.88 -22.87 1.01
CA GLY A 963 48.73 -24.01 1.35
C GLY A 963 49.87 -23.66 2.31
N GLU A 964 50.56 -22.54 2.10
CA GLU A 964 51.63 -22.07 2.99
C GLU A 964 51.16 -21.83 4.44
N GLU A 965 49.96 -21.25 4.62
CA GLU A 965 49.38 -21.02 5.96
C GLU A 965 48.97 -22.35 6.61
N ILE A 966 48.37 -23.27 5.84
CA ILE A 966 47.94 -24.58 6.33
C ILE A 966 49.14 -25.42 6.78
N GLU A 967 50.20 -25.47 5.99
CA GLU A 967 51.44 -26.18 6.34
C GLU A 967 52.10 -25.60 7.59
N ALA A 968 52.07 -24.28 7.76
CA ALA A 968 52.52 -23.62 8.99
C ALA A 968 51.69 -24.07 10.21
N PHE A 969 50.36 -24.13 10.11
CA PHE A 969 49.50 -24.60 11.20
C PHE A 969 49.71 -26.09 11.55
N ILE A 970 50.13 -26.92 10.59
CA ILE A 970 50.51 -28.32 10.82
C ILE A 970 51.84 -28.38 11.59
N LEU A 971 52.84 -27.59 11.16
CA LEU A 971 54.15 -27.51 11.82
C LEU A 971 54.04 -27.01 13.27
N ASP A 972 53.19 -25.99 13.50
CA ASP A 972 52.92 -25.41 14.82
C ASP A 972 51.99 -26.28 15.68
N LYS A 973 51.57 -27.45 15.18
CA LYS A 973 50.67 -28.40 15.85
C LYS A 973 49.31 -27.81 16.23
N THR A 974 48.90 -26.70 15.62
CA THR A 974 47.54 -26.19 15.73
C THR A 974 46.56 -27.15 15.04
N ILE A 975 46.94 -27.65 13.86
CA ILE A 975 46.24 -28.75 13.20
C ILE A 975 46.84 -30.06 13.71
N THR A 976 46.02 -30.88 14.36
CA THR A 976 46.44 -32.21 14.84
C THR A 976 46.58 -33.21 13.69
N LYS A 977 45.65 -33.16 12.73
CA LYS A 977 45.71 -33.97 11.51
C LYS A 977 45.08 -33.25 10.33
N ALA A 978 45.78 -33.25 9.19
CA ALA A 978 45.30 -32.70 7.94
C ALA A 978 45.02 -33.82 6.92
N GLY A 979 43.81 -33.87 6.39
CA GLY A 979 43.41 -34.76 5.30
C GLY A 979 43.31 -34.00 3.98
N LEU A 980 44.42 -33.90 3.24
CA LEU A 980 44.48 -33.21 1.96
C LEU A 980 44.08 -34.15 0.81
N ALA A 981 43.06 -33.79 0.05
CA ALA A 981 42.52 -34.56 -1.07
C ALA A 981 42.61 -33.77 -2.39
N PHE A 982 43.45 -34.26 -3.31
CA PHE A 982 43.62 -33.68 -4.64
C PHE A 982 43.03 -34.61 -5.71
N SER A 983 41.88 -34.21 -6.27
CA SER A 983 41.05 -35.10 -7.08
C SER A 983 41.59 -35.40 -8.49
N ARG A 984 42.56 -34.62 -9.01
CA ARG A 984 43.05 -34.70 -10.40
C ARG A 984 44.57 -34.88 -10.54
N ASP A 985 45.31 -35.05 -9.45
CA ASP A 985 46.78 -35.21 -9.49
C ASP A 985 47.23 -36.64 -9.80
N GLY A 986 46.37 -37.63 -9.60
CA GLY A 986 46.64 -39.04 -9.87
C GLY A 986 45.66 -39.69 -10.85
N PRO A 987 45.88 -40.96 -11.23
CA PRO A 987 44.98 -41.70 -12.11
C PRO A 987 43.62 -42.05 -11.44
N GLN A 988 43.57 -42.05 -10.11
CA GLN A 988 42.34 -42.25 -9.33
C GLN A 988 41.91 -40.94 -8.65
N LYS A 989 40.60 -40.69 -8.61
CA LYS A 989 40.04 -39.50 -7.96
C LYS A 989 40.02 -39.68 -6.44
N VAL A 990 40.79 -38.85 -5.74
CA VAL A 990 40.81 -38.81 -4.27
C VAL A 990 39.93 -37.67 -3.78
N TYR A 991 38.96 -37.98 -2.91
CA TYR A 991 38.06 -37.01 -2.30
C TYR A 991 38.15 -37.04 -0.76
N ILE A 992 37.57 -36.04 -0.10
CA ILE A 992 37.65 -35.89 1.36
C ILE A 992 37.03 -37.08 2.11
N GLN A 993 35.95 -37.68 1.61
CA GLN A 993 35.32 -38.85 2.22
C GLN A 993 36.26 -40.04 2.29
N HIS A 994 37.16 -40.21 1.31
CA HIS A 994 38.17 -41.27 1.35
C HIS A 994 39.18 -41.03 2.48
N LYS A 995 39.58 -39.77 2.69
CA LYS A 995 40.46 -39.37 3.80
C LYS A 995 39.78 -39.48 5.16
N MET A 996 38.49 -39.17 5.24
CA MET A 996 37.70 -39.39 6.47
C MET A 996 37.58 -40.88 6.80
N LEU A 997 37.42 -41.75 5.80
CA LEU A 997 37.35 -43.21 6.02
C LEU A 997 38.68 -43.80 6.51
N GLU A 998 39.83 -43.25 6.09
CA GLU A 998 41.15 -43.60 6.64
C GLU A 998 41.23 -43.28 8.16
N ASP A 999 40.47 -42.29 8.61
CA ASP A 999 40.43 -41.77 9.98
C ASP A 999 39.18 -42.17 10.78
N ALA A 1000 38.39 -43.12 10.24
CA ALA A 1000 37.06 -43.47 10.73
C ALA A 1000 37.00 -43.72 12.25
N GLU A 1001 37.95 -44.47 12.79
CA GLU A 1001 38.03 -44.80 14.23
C GLU A 1001 38.20 -43.54 15.09
N ALA A 1002 39.09 -42.64 14.69
CA ALA A 1002 39.34 -41.39 15.41
C ALA A 1002 38.16 -40.43 15.31
N LEU A 1003 37.52 -40.32 14.13
CA LEU A 1003 36.35 -39.47 13.92
C LEU A 1003 35.17 -39.91 14.77
N ALA A 1004 34.88 -41.21 14.81
CA ALA A 1004 33.78 -41.75 15.59
C ALA A 1004 34.01 -41.56 17.11
N ARG A 1005 35.25 -41.75 17.59
CA ARG A 1005 35.62 -41.43 18.98
C ARG A 1005 35.40 -39.97 19.32
N MET A 1006 35.91 -39.06 18.49
CA MET A 1006 35.78 -37.62 18.71
C MET A 1006 34.32 -37.19 18.75
N LEU A 1007 33.48 -37.68 17.83
CA LEU A 1007 32.07 -37.30 17.76
C LEU A 1007 31.23 -37.86 18.91
N ARG A 1008 31.53 -39.07 19.39
CA ARG A 1008 30.69 -39.76 20.38
C ARG A 1008 31.18 -39.63 21.82
N GLU A 1009 32.48 -39.76 22.07
CA GLU A 1009 33.04 -39.84 23.42
C GLU A 1009 33.60 -38.51 23.91
N GLU A 1010 34.18 -37.73 23.00
CA GLU A 1010 34.86 -36.47 23.32
C GLU A 1010 34.00 -35.24 23.03
N ASN A 1011 32.71 -35.44 22.74
CA ASN A 1011 31.74 -34.40 22.40
C ASN A 1011 32.17 -33.47 21.25
N GLY A 1012 32.95 -33.94 20.28
CA GLY A 1012 33.45 -33.14 19.16
C GLY A 1012 32.36 -32.55 18.26
N VAL A 1013 32.75 -31.55 17.47
CA VAL A 1013 31.88 -30.83 16.53
C VAL A 1013 32.37 -31.02 15.09
N PHE A 1014 31.44 -31.27 14.18
CA PHE A 1014 31.69 -31.42 12.75
C PHE A 1014 31.15 -30.23 11.96
N TYR A 1015 32.01 -29.67 11.11
CA TYR A 1015 31.67 -28.61 10.17
C TYR A 1015 32.00 -29.01 8.75
N LEU A 1016 31.07 -28.81 7.83
CA LEU A 1016 31.31 -28.89 6.39
C LEU A 1016 31.00 -27.55 5.74
N CYS A 1017 31.95 -27.02 4.96
CA CYS A 1017 31.72 -25.86 4.13
C CYS A 1017 32.13 -26.13 2.68
N GLY A 1018 31.24 -25.83 1.73
CA GLY A 1018 31.49 -26.06 0.31
C GLY A 1018 30.23 -26.32 -0.52
N PRO A 1019 30.36 -27.00 -1.69
CA PRO A 1019 29.23 -27.33 -2.54
C PRO A 1019 28.33 -28.41 -1.92
N THR A 1020 27.10 -28.54 -2.42
CA THR A 1020 26.08 -29.47 -1.89
C THR A 1020 26.24 -30.92 -2.35
N TRP A 1021 26.84 -31.17 -3.52
CA TRP A 1021 26.96 -32.51 -4.12
C TRP A 1021 27.72 -33.57 -3.27
N PRO A 1022 28.74 -33.26 -2.46
CA PRO A 1022 29.46 -34.25 -1.65
C PRO A 1022 28.81 -34.50 -0.28
N VAL A 1023 27.76 -33.76 0.09
CA VAL A 1023 27.09 -33.91 1.40
C VAL A 1023 26.62 -35.34 1.65
N PRO A 1024 25.98 -36.04 0.70
CA PRO A 1024 25.56 -37.43 0.92
C PRO A 1024 26.75 -38.38 1.13
N ASP A 1025 27.85 -38.19 0.39
CA ASP A 1025 29.05 -39.03 0.49
C ASP A 1025 29.76 -38.83 1.83
N VAL A 1026 29.85 -37.59 2.30
CA VAL A 1026 30.41 -37.24 3.62
C VAL A 1026 29.55 -37.81 4.74
N TYR A 1027 28.23 -37.69 4.62
CA TYR A 1027 27.28 -38.27 5.57
C TYR A 1027 27.45 -39.79 5.67
N ASN A 1028 27.50 -40.49 4.52
CA ASN A 1028 27.72 -41.93 4.48
C ASN A 1028 29.08 -42.33 5.08
N ALA A 1029 30.14 -41.55 4.83
CA ALA A 1029 31.45 -41.83 5.43
C ALA A 1029 31.45 -41.72 6.96
N LEU A 1030 30.68 -40.78 7.52
CA LEU A 1030 30.50 -40.64 8.97
C LEU A 1030 29.65 -41.77 9.56
N VAL A 1031 28.57 -42.16 8.88
CA VAL A 1031 27.76 -43.33 9.27
C VAL A 1031 28.62 -44.59 9.28
N ASP A 1032 29.39 -44.84 8.22
CA ASP A 1032 30.29 -45.98 8.12
C ASP A 1032 31.36 -45.96 9.21
N ALA A 1033 31.86 -44.78 9.59
CA ALA A 1033 32.80 -44.62 10.69
C ALA A 1033 32.17 -45.01 12.04
N LEU A 1034 30.94 -44.57 12.32
CA LEU A 1034 30.21 -44.91 13.54
C LEU A 1034 29.85 -46.40 13.62
N VAL A 1035 29.46 -47.01 12.50
CA VAL A 1035 29.19 -48.45 12.39
C VAL A 1035 30.44 -49.27 12.73
N LYS A 1036 31.59 -48.89 12.15
CA LYS A 1036 32.87 -49.57 12.38
C LYS A 1036 33.38 -49.41 13.81
N TYR A 1037 33.12 -48.28 14.46
CA TYR A 1037 33.75 -47.93 15.74
C TYR A 1037 33.13 -48.59 16.98
N ASN A 1038 31.97 -49.25 16.90
CA ASN A 1038 31.44 -50.04 18.02
C ASN A 1038 30.26 -50.98 17.67
N GLY A 1039 30.06 -51.31 16.39
CA GLY A 1039 29.01 -52.25 15.96
C GLY A 1039 27.59 -51.70 16.02
N MET A 1040 27.41 -50.37 15.93
CA MET A 1040 26.08 -49.79 15.72
C MET A 1040 25.52 -50.26 14.38
N ASP A 1041 24.21 -50.49 14.32
CA ASP A 1041 23.52 -50.67 13.06
C ASP A 1041 23.42 -49.33 12.30
N ALA A 1042 23.40 -49.39 10.97
CA ALA A 1042 23.43 -48.21 10.12
C ALA A 1042 22.27 -47.23 10.38
N LYS A 1043 21.12 -47.73 10.86
CA LYS A 1043 19.96 -46.91 11.20
C LYS A 1043 20.21 -46.09 12.47
N SER A 1044 20.65 -46.73 13.55
CA SER A 1044 20.99 -46.03 14.79
C SER A 1044 22.13 -45.02 14.63
N ALA A 1045 23.11 -45.32 13.77
CA ALA A 1045 24.19 -44.38 13.43
C ALA A 1045 23.67 -43.13 12.67
N GLY A 1046 22.69 -43.31 11.79
CA GLY A 1046 21.99 -42.22 11.12
C GLY A 1046 21.17 -41.38 12.09
N ASP A 1047 20.36 -42.01 12.94
CA ASP A 1047 19.55 -41.33 13.95
C ASP A 1047 20.42 -40.52 14.93
N PHE A 1048 21.61 -41.03 15.27
CA PHE A 1048 22.60 -40.30 16.08
C PHE A 1048 23.14 -39.04 15.39
N LEU A 1049 23.47 -39.11 14.10
CA LEU A 1049 23.93 -37.93 13.34
C LEU A 1049 22.83 -36.88 13.17
N GLU A 1050 21.57 -37.30 13.01
CA GLU A 1050 20.44 -36.36 13.02
C GLU A 1050 20.27 -35.70 14.39
N GLY A 1051 20.44 -36.45 15.50
CA GLY A 1051 20.50 -35.86 16.85
C GLY A 1051 21.62 -34.83 17.00
N LEU A 1052 22.80 -35.08 16.42
CA LEU A 1052 23.91 -34.10 16.43
C LEU A 1052 23.60 -32.81 15.65
N LYS A 1053 22.69 -32.84 14.68
CA LYS A 1053 22.20 -31.60 14.04
C LYS A 1053 21.36 -30.76 14.99
N GLU A 1054 20.50 -31.41 15.76
CA GLU A 1054 19.67 -30.73 16.77
C GLU A 1054 20.53 -30.14 17.90
N GLU A 1055 21.62 -30.81 18.27
CA GLU A 1055 22.61 -30.32 19.24
C GLU A 1055 23.55 -29.22 18.67
N GLU A 1056 23.38 -28.80 17.42
CA GLU A 1056 24.28 -27.88 16.70
C GLU A 1056 25.75 -28.36 16.62
N ARG A 1057 25.96 -29.68 16.72
CA ARG A 1057 27.28 -30.33 16.67
C ARG A 1057 27.62 -30.94 15.31
N TYR A 1058 26.66 -30.96 14.40
CA TYR A 1058 26.85 -31.28 12.99
C TYR A 1058 26.31 -30.12 12.14
N VAL A 1059 27.21 -29.23 11.72
CA VAL A 1059 26.84 -27.96 11.05
C VAL A 1059 27.30 -28.00 9.59
N LEU A 1060 26.36 -27.76 8.68
CA LEU A 1060 26.60 -27.72 7.24
C LEU A 1060 26.36 -26.31 6.71
N GLU A 1061 27.43 -25.63 6.28
CA GLU A 1061 27.35 -24.34 5.58
C GLU A 1061 27.64 -24.57 4.09
N VAL A 1062 26.64 -25.05 3.36
CA VAL A 1062 26.77 -25.41 1.95
C VAL A 1062 26.12 -24.37 1.04
N CYS A 1063 26.86 -23.96 0.01
CA CYS A 1063 26.36 -23.09 -1.03
C CYS A 1063 26.12 -23.88 -2.31
N CYS A 1064 24.93 -23.72 -2.88
CA CYS A 1064 24.64 -24.21 -4.22
C CYS A 1064 25.36 -23.31 -5.23
N ILE A 1065 26.63 -23.58 -5.51
CA ILE A 1065 27.19 -23.22 -6.82
C ILE A 1065 26.37 -24.06 -7.79
N ILE A 1066 25.64 -23.43 -8.71
CA ILE A 1066 24.93 -24.15 -9.76
C ILE A 1066 25.98 -25.03 -10.46
N SER A 1067 25.99 -26.32 -10.11
CA SER A 1067 26.89 -27.30 -10.66
C SER A 1067 26.36 -27.60 -12.04
N TRP A 1068 26.78 -26.81 -13.01
CA TRP A 1068 26.65 -27.20 -14.39
C TRP A 1068 27.60 -28.36 -14.63
N PRO A 1069 27.11 -29.51 -15.13
CA PRO A 1069 28.01 -30.55 -15.59
C PRO A 1069 28.74 -29.97 -16.80
N CYS A 1070 30.04 -29.70 -16.65
CA CYS A 1070 30.95 -29.76 -17.78
C CYS A 1070 30.98 -31.22 -18.26
N ASN A 1071 29.94 -31.62 -18.99
CA ASN A 1071 30.05 -32.74 -19.92
C ASN A 1071 30.88 -32.20 -21.09
N PHE A 1072 32.16 -32.58 -21.10
CA PHE A 1072 32.82 -32.94 -22.35
C PHE A 1072 32.61 -34.44 -22.57
#